data_AF-A0A926X2A0-F1
#
_entry.id   AF-A0A926X2A0-F1
#
_cell.length_a   1.000
_cell.length_b   1.000
_cell.length_c   1.000
_cell.angle_alpha   90.00
_cell.angle_beta   90.00
_cell.angle_gamma   90.00
#
_symmetry.space_group_name_H-M   'P 1'
#
loop_
_entity.id
_entity.type
_entity.pdbx_description
1 polymer ?
#
loop_
_entity_poly.entity_id
_entity_poly.type
_entity_poly.pdbx_seq_one_letter_code
_entity_poly.pdbx_strand_id
1 'polypeptide(L)'
;MTQSPTPPVFYVNPVRGNDNATGSQGSPYRTITRALRQATSGSVIRLATGNYTAMNGEVFPIVIPTGVSIIGDETQKGNGTVIEGGGEYVSPTFNRQNVAIRPENNAQLRGVMVVNRAARGTGVWIESTNPVIANNIFVTCGREGVFITGNATPEISDNIFQRNAASGISIVRNAKGDIRRNLCQNTGFGIAISDNAAPLLLGNQVVENRSGVVISDAARPVLRSNRIERNASDGLVVLNSAIPDLGRTQDPGNNSFQGNAAADLRNDTPAALVSVGNQVNPARVTGNINFVTAEVPPAGITPTPAPAPPPRPTPQPGPSPQPIPAPLPRTVLTDITGHWAEAFIQALVVREVVGGFPDNTFKPEANLTRVQYAAAIAKAFNLPAKRQSSRFVDVPDNFWGAAAIARAEEMGFIAGFPDGTFRPNQNLTRVQTIVSLVSGLGLTGGNPNSLDAYSDRAQVPSYAINAVATATQRRMVVNHPRIDQLEPMVDITRAEVVAMIYQALVAVGQVRAIPSPYIVQPDVSAPSFADLEGYWAADFIRGLASQGFISGFADGTFRPDAEMTRAQYAVLMVNTFNPTPKRPAVAFVDVPENFWAAAAIRRAYQGGLMSGAADGTFQPNQNVSRIQVLLSLANGLQLPAGDQTLLRLYEDEAAIPTVARGAVASATANRIVVNFPRIPQLNPNRAATRGEVASMVYQAVVYLGRSPAINSPYIVNPVQPGGSAARSPSPSPSPPPPAPSPTPSPLPRSVAPSPAPSPTPTPTPRAVAPTPTPTPIPAPLPRSVAPTPSPTPPPLPRSVNQLVMIDPGHGGSDPGAIGIEGLREKDVVLAIARQVATVLTQNGLRTAMTRSGDEDLELNPRVRIAEQARANLFVSIHANAISLDRPEVNGLETYHYPGSSRSATLAQAIQTSILNTIQIRDRGVRQANFYVLKNTSMPAVLVEVGFVTGQEDAVNLARSDYQSRMAEAIARGILLYVSANGGNIN
;
A
#
# COMPACT_ATOMS: atom_id res chain seq x y z
N MET A 1 -16.95 -1.81 38.10
CA MET A 1 -16.67 -1.16 36.80
C MET A 1 -15.55 -0.17 37.04
N THR A 2 -14.37 -0.37 36.46
CA THR A 2 -13.29 0.62 36.49
C THR A 2 -13.55 1.64 35.38
N GLN A 3 -13.58 2.94 35.73
CA GLN A 3 -13.63 3.99 34.71
C GLN A 3 -12.39 3.85 33.81
N SER A 4 -12.58 3.93 32.49
CA SER A 4 -11.46 4.13 31.58
C SER A 4 -10.84 5.49 31.93
N PRO A 5 -9.54 5.56 32.29
CA PRO A 5 -8.94 6.81 32.73
C PRO A 5 -8.93 7.83 31.59
N THR A 6 -9.24 9.08 31.92
CA THR A 6 -9.12 10.22 31.01
C THR A 6 -7.71 10.24 30.40
N PRO A 7 -7.54 10.40 29.08
CA PRO A 7 -6.21 10.41 28.46
C PRO A 7 -5.34 11.51 29.07
N PRO A 8 -4.08 11.24 29.43
CA PRO A 8 -3.26 12.20 30.16
C PRO A 8 -2.87 13.40 29.28
N VAL A 9 -2.89 14.57 29.91
CA VAL A 9 -2.46 15.84 29.30
C VAL A 9 -1.14 16.25 29.92
N PHE A 10 -0.10 16.36 29.09
CA PHE A 10 1.23 16.81 29.48
C PHE A 10 1.47 18.23 29.01
N TYR A 11 2.10 19.05 29.84
CA TYR A 11 2.49 20.43 29.53
C TYR A 11 4.00 20.52 29.37
N VAL A 12 4.45 21.23 28.34
CA VAL A 12 5.87 21.38 28.01
C VAL A 12 6.21 22.86 27.83
N ASN A 13 7.25 23.33 28.51
CA ASN A 13 7.75 24.70 28.39
C ASN A 13 9.29 24.70 28.30
N PRO A 14 9.90 25.16 27.19
CA PRO A 14 11.34 24.99 26.96
C PRO A 14 12.20 25.97 27.78
N VAL A 15 11.58 27.01 28.36
CA VAL A 15 12.26 28.06 29.12
C VAL A 15 12.26 27.76 30.62
N ARG A 16 11.11 27.39 31.21
CA ARG A 16 10.93 27.17 32.66
C ARG A 16 10.58 25.73 33.06
N GLY A 17 10.44 24.81 32.11
CA GLY A 17 10.14 23.41 32.38
C GLY A 17 11.36 22.62 32.89
N ASN A 18 11.09 21.44 33.45
CA ASN A 18 12.13 20.51 33.92
C ASN A 18 11.73 19.07 33.57
N ASP A 19 12.61 18.31 32.93
CA ASP A 19 12.31 16.94 32.49
C ASP A 19 12.22 15.92 33.64
N ASN A 20 12.65 16.30 34.84
CA ASN A 20 12.42 15.54 36.07
C ASN A 20 11.10 15.92 36.79
N ALA A 21 10.31 16.84 36.22
CA ALA A 21 9.00 17.23 36.78
C ALA A 21 7.89 16.19 36.49
N THR A 22 6.67 16.51 36.90
CA THR A 22 5.48 15.66 36.69
C THR A 22 4.79 15.85 35.34
N GLY A 23 5.14 16.89 34.58
CA GLY A 23 4.49 17.22 33.31
C GLY A 23 3.12 17.90 33.46
N SER A 24 2.74 18.30 34.67
CA SER A 24 1.49 19.03 34.94
C SER A 24 1.60 20.50 34.54
N GLN A 25 0.46 21.22 34.47
CA GLN A 25 0.44 22.65 34.11
C GLN A 25 1.28 23.54 35.06
N GLY A 26 1.33 23.18 36.35
CA GLY A 26 2.15 23.88 37.36
C GLY A 26 3.61 23.40 37.42
N SER A 27 3.91 22.23 36.86
CA SER A 27 5.26 21.65 36.84
C SER A 27 5.54 20.96 35.49
N PRO A 28 5.65 21.76 34.40
CA PRO A 28 5.75 21.23 33.04
C PRO A 28 7.11 20.58 32.77
N TYR A 29 7.13 19.66 31.80
CA TYR A 29 8.37 19.17 31.21
C TYR A 29 9.10 20.28 30.47
N ARG A 30 10.41 20.12 30.26
CA ARG A 30 11.21 21.03 29.44
C ARG A 30 11.10 20.68 27.97
N THR A 31 11.16 19.39 27.64
CA THR A 31 11.23 18.89 26.27
C THR A 31 9.99 18.10 25.84
N ILE A 32 9.67 18.23 24.55
CA ILE A 32 8.69 17.40 23.84
C ILE A 32 9.15 15.94 23.89
N THR A 33 10.45 15.71 23.71
CA THR A 33 11.12 14.42 23.84
C THR A 33 10.81 13.72 25.16
N ARG A 34 10.82 14.44 26.29
CA ARG A 34 10.46 13.88 27.60
C ARG A 34 8.98 13.53 27.68
N ALA A 35 8.10 14.43 27.22
CA ALA A 35 6.66 14.21 27.24
C ALA A 35 6.25 12.99 26.39
N LEU A 36 6.83 12.83 25.20
CA LEU A 36 6.56 11.70 24.30
C LEU A 36 6.95 10.35 24.89
N ARG A 37 7.98 10.28 25.75
CA ARG A 37 8.34 9.05 26.50
C ARG A 37 7.32 8.67 27.58
N GLN A 38 6.37 9.53 27.91
CA GLN A 38 5.30 9.27 28.90
C GLN A 38 3.91 9.21 28.23
N ALA A 39 3.81 9.65 26.97
CA ALA A 39 2.58 9.65 26.21
C ALA A 39 2.15 8.24 25.78
N THR A 40 0.85 8.01 25.84
CA THR A 40 0.17 6.81 25.34
C THR A 40 -0.90 7.23 24.32
N SER A 41 -1.47 6.29 23.57
CA SER A 41 -2.52 6.61 22.59
C SER A 41 -3.67 7.39 23.25
N GLY A 42 -4.05 8.52 22.65
CA GLY A 42 -5.01 9.48 23.18
C GLY A 42 -4.40 10.61 24.03
N SER A 43 -3.12 10.55 24.41
CA SER A 43 -2.46 11.63 25.17
C SER A 43 -2.36 12.94 24.38
N VAL A 44 -2.44 14.06 25.09
CA VAL A 44 -2.28 15.41 24.54
C VAL A 44 -1.06 16.09 25.16
N ILE A 45 -0.15 16.58 24.33
CA ILE A 45 1.04 17.32 24.72
C ILE A 45 0.81 18.79 24.35
N ARG A 46 0.65 19.65 25.36
CA ARG A 46 0.45 21.09 25.20
C ARG A 46 1.76 21.85 25.29
N LEU A 47 2.10 22.57 24.22
CA LEU A 47 3.33 23.37 24.11
C LEU A 47 3.06 24.82 24.51
N ALA A 48 3.98 25.39 25.28
CA ALA A 48 4.05 26.82 25.52
C ALA A 48 4.90 27.52 24.45
N THR A 49 4.71 28.83 24.29
CA THR A 49 5.58 29.69 23.47
C THR A 49 7.05 29.53 23.88
N GLY A 50 7.93 29.40 22.88
CA GLY A 50 9.36 29.19 23.05
C GLY A 50 9.97 28.35 21.92
N ASN A 51 11.29 28.18 21.98
CA ASN A 51 12.06 27.44 20.98
C ASN A 51 12.42 26.03 21.50
N TYR A 52 11.99 25.01 20.79
CA TYR A 52 12.24 23.60 21.02
C TYR A 52 13.31 23.12 20.05
N THR A 53 14.54 22.96 20.54
CA THR A 53 15.73 22.72 19.72
C THR A 53 16.63 21.67 20.34
N ALA A 54 17.57 21.13 19.56
CA ALA A 54 18.57 20.19 20.08
C ALA A 54 19.43 20.82 21.20
N MET A 55 19.74 22.13 21.11
CA MET A 55 20.43 22.87 22.17
C MET A 55 19.60 22.97 23.46
N ASN A 56 18.28 22.96 23.35
CA ASN A 56 17.35 22.99 24.48
C ASN A 56 16.95 21.58 24.99
N GLY A 57 17.57 20.52 24.44
CA GLY A 57 17.42 19.14 24.89
C GLY A 57 16.52 18.23 24.04
N GLU A 58 15.99 18.72 22.92
CA GLU A 58 15.18 17.88 22.03
C GLU A 58 16.03 16.85 21.27
N VAL A 59 15.47 15.65 21.07
CA VAL A 59 16.06 14.59 20.25
C VAL A 59 15.26 14.48 18.96
N PHE A 60 15.93 14.78 17.84
CA PHE A 60 15.36 14.71 16.50
C PHE A 60 15.71 13.37 15.80
N PRO A 61 14.84 12.83 14.94
CA PRO A 61 13.49 13.30 14.60
C PRO A 61 12.52 13.12 15.78
N ILE A 62 11.65 14.09 16.00
CA ILE A 62 10.56 14.01 16.98
C ILE A 62 9.51 13.04 16.41
N VAL A 63 9.52 11.79 16.87
CA VAL A 63 8.54 10.77 16.50
C VAL A 63 7.29 10.93 17.36
N ILE A 64 6.13 11.21 16.75
CA ILE A 64 4.85 11.33 17.46
C ILE A 64 4.14 9.96 17.45
N PRO A 65 3.98 9.26 18.59
CA PRO A 65 3.41 7.92 18.62
C PRO A 65 1.94 7.87 18.17
N THR A 66 1.51 6.66 17.82
CA THR A 66 0.14 6.37 17.37
C THR A 66 -0.91 6.96 18.31
N GLY A 67 -1.78 7.82 17.78
CA GLY A 67 -2.87 8.46 18.54
C GLY A 67 -2.47 9.56 19.51
N VAL A 68 -1.20 10.02 19.54
CA VAL A 68 -0.74 11.14 20.38
C VAL A 68 -0.93 12.47 19.66
N SER A 69 -1.37 13.51 20.36
CA SER A 69 -1.53 14.86 19.81
C SER A 69 -0.52 15.83 20.41
N ILE A 70 0.25 16.55 19.58
CA ILE A 70 1.05 17.71 19.97
C ILE A 70 0.29 18.98 19.55
N ILE A 71 0.05 19.89 20.50
CA ILE A 71 -0.75 21.09 20.30
C ILE A 71 -0.02 22.30 20.91
N GLY A 72 0.36 23.27 20.08
CA GLY A 72 0.83 24.60 20.48
C GLY A 72 -0.28 25.65 20.43
N ASP A 73 -0.01 26.77 19.75
CA ASP A 73 -0.98 27.85 19.55
C ASP A 73 -1.62 27.75 18.16
N GLU A 74 -2.80 27.14 18.07
CA GLU A 74 -3.54 27.06 16.80
C GLU A 74 -4.06 28.41 16.31
N THR A 75 -4.29 29.38 17.21
CA THR A 75 -4.85 30.70 16.84
C THR A 75 -3.86 31.54 16.04
N GLN A 76 -2.57 31.41 16.36
CA GLN A 76 -1.46 32.04 15.64
C GLN A 76 -0.70 31.06 14.74
N LYS A 77 -1.26 29.86 14.49
CA LYS A 77 -0.64 28.77 13.72
C LYS A 77 0.79 28.41 14.16
N GLY A 78 1.07 28.57 15.45
CA GLY A 78 2.37 28.32 16.07
C GLY A 78 3.40 29.43 15.97
N ASN A 79 3.01 30.66 15.60
CA ASN A 79 3.90 31.81 15.68
C ASN A 79 4.41 32.00 17.13
N GLY A 80 5.71 31.83 17.34
CA GLY A 80 6.34 31.84 18.67
C GLY A 80 6.47 30.47 19.37
N THR A 81 5.89 29.40 18.82
CA THR A 81 6.06 28.01 19.31
C THR A 81 6.88 27.24 18.28
N VAL A 82 8.20 27.43 18.32
CA VAL A 82 9.12 27.03 17.24
C VAL A 82 9.79 25.69 17.56
N ILE A 83 9.60 24.69 16.71
CA ILE A 83 10.35 23.43 16.69
C ILE A 83 11.44 23.57 15.62
N GLU A 84 12.70 23.67 16.05
CA GLU A 84 13.84 23.83 15.14
C GLU A 84 14.88 22.72 15.32
N GLY A 85 15.07 21.95 14.26
CA GLY A 85 16.05 20.87 14.21
C GLY A 85 15.75 19.86 13.10
N GLY A 86 16.56 18.81 13.06
CA GLY A 86 16.43 17.72 12.10
C GLY A 86 17.36 16.58 12.48
N GLY A 87 16.90 15.33 12.32
CA GLY A 87 17.64 14.14 12.66
C GLY A 87 17.53 13.08 11.57
N GLU A 88 18.46 12.11 11.60
CA GLU A 88 18.51 11.02 10.62
C GLU A 88 17.33 10.06 10.79
N TYR A 89 16.67 9.74 9.68
CA TYR A 89 15.60 8.76 9.60
C TYR A 89 15.81 7.85 8.38
N VAL A 90 15.94 6.54 8.60
CA VAL A 90 15.87 5.54 7.52
C VAL A 90 14.41 5.25 7.26
N SER A 91 13.88 5.69 6.12
CA SER A 91 12.50 5.41 5.78
C SER A 91 12.33 4.00 5.15
N PRO A 92 11.16 3.37 5.29
CA PRO A 92 10.79 2.17 4.52
C PRO A 92 10.59 2.40 3.02
N THR A 93 10.30 3.62 2.56
CA THR A 93 9.91 3.90 1.15
C THR A 93 10.93 4.69 0.33
N PHE A 94 11.94 5.22 1.02
CA PHE A 94 13.10 6.01 0.59
C PHE A 94 14.29 5.73 1.52
N ASN A 95 15.51 5.98 1.06
CA ASN A 95 16.72 5.83 1.88
C ASN A 95 16.81 6.90 3.01
N ARG A 96 17.96 7.03 3.68
CA ARG A 96 18.22 8.00 4.75
C ARG A 96 17.75 9.42 4.41
N GLN A 97 16.95 10.00 5.30
CA GLN A 97 16.40 11.35 5.26
C GLN A 97 16.84 12.16 6.49
N ASN A 98 16.86 13.48 6.39
CA ASN A 98 16.92 14.36 7.55
C ASN A 98 15.53 14.97 7.80
N VAL A 99 14.97 14.72 8.98
CA VAL A 99 13.56 14.99 9.31
C VAL A 99 13.45 15.67 10.67
N ALA A 100 12.62 16.72 10.80
CA ALA A 100 12.34 17.31 12.11
C ALA A 100 11.29 16.48 12.87
N ILE A 101 10.17 16.12 12.23
CA ILE A 101 9.04 15.44 12.88
C ILE A 101 8.55 14.26 12.03
N ARG A 102 8.26 13.12 12.69
CA ARG A 102 7.67 11.93 12.06
C ARG A 102 6.41 11.47 12.81
N PRO A 103 5.19 11.76 12.32
CA PRO A 103 3.95 11.28 12.92
C PRO A 103 3.63 9.83 12.56
N GLU A 104 3.21 9.04 13.54
CA GLU A 104 2.64 7.70 13.35
C GLU A 104 1.11 7.75 13.09
N ASN A 105 0.45 6.59 12.96
CA ASN A 105 -0.98 6.51 12.65
C ASN A 105 -1.86 7.25 13.67
N ASN A 106 -2.86 8.02 13.24
CA ASN A 106 -3.72 8.87 14.08
C ASN A 106 -2.99 9.92 14.94
N ALA A 107 -1.68 10.16 14.75
CA ALA A 107 -0.97 11.21 15.46
C ALA A 107 -1.42 12.60 14.97
N GLN A 108 -1.35 13.63 15.83
CA GLN A 108 -1.68 15.00 15.47
C GLN A 108 -0.53 15.97 15.76
N LEU A 109 -0.30 16.92 14.85
CA LEU A 109 0.60 18.05 15.03
C LEU A 109 -0.15 19.34 14.71
N ARG A 110 -0.33 20.20 15.72
CA ARG A 110 -1.17 21.40 15.60
C ARG A 110 -0.56 22.61 16.27
N GLY A 111 -0.70 23.80 15.67
CA GLY A 111 -0.32 25.06 16.31
C GLY A 111 1.19 25.22 16.55
N VAL A 112 2.06 24.72 15.66
CA VAL A 112 3.53 24.90 15.77
C VAL A 112 4.16 25.52 14.53
N MET A 113 5.26 26.24 14.73
CA MET A 113 6.17 26.60 13.66
C MET A 113 7.30 25.56 13.58
N VAL A 114 7.58 25.01 12.40
CA VAL A 114 8.60 23.99 12.17
C VAL A 114 9.66 24.51 11.22
N VAL A 115 10.93 24.34 11.61
CA VAL A 115 12.11 24.82 10.88
C VAL A 115 13.15 23.68 10.81
N ASN A 116 13.63 23.36 9.60
CA ASN A 116 14.73 22.41 9.42
C ASN A 116 15.73 22.91 8.37
N ARG A 117 16.76 23.64 8.82
CA ARG A 117 17.74 24.29 7.93
C ARG A 117 18.78 23.34 7.31
N ALA A 118 18.75 22.04 7.60
CA ALA A 118 19.65 21.08 6.97
C ALA A 118 19.43 21.05 5.44
N ALA A 119 20.49 20.85 4.64
CA ALA A 119 20.40 20.92 3.17
C ALA A 119 19.49 19.84 2.50
N ARG A 120 19.09 18.81 3.26
CA ARG A 120 18.04 17.82 2.90
C ARG A 120 16.96 17.73 3.97
N GLY A 121 16.78 18.82 4.72
CA GLY A 121 15.93 18.92 5.89
C GLY A 121 14.46 19.01 5.53
N THR A 122 13.73 17.96 5.85
CA THR A 122 12.25 17.91 5.81
C THR A 122 11.71 18.46 7.13
N GLY A 123 10.65 19.27 7.09
CA GLY A 123 9.88 19.60 8.30
C GLY A 123 9.19 18.36 8.87
N VAL A 124 8.16 17.87 8.20
CA VAL A 124 7.40 16.67 8.59
C VAL A 124 7.48 15.60 7.51
N TRP A 125 7.84 14.36 7.88
CA TRP A 125 7.85 13.20 6.98
C TRP A 125 6.72 12.23 7.32
N ILE A 126 5.83 11.95 6.37
CA ILE A 126 4.62 11.15 6.57
C ILE A 126 4.66 9.88 5.72
N GLU A 127 4.69 8.73 6.40
CA GLU A 127 4.41 7.40 5.79
C GLU A 127 3.20 6.70 6.44
N SER A 128 2.68 7.27 7.52
CA SER A 128 1.58 6.75 8.32
C SER A 128 0.23 6.98 7.65
N THR A 129 -0.72 6.09 7.91
CA THR A 129 -1.96 6.04 7.12
C THR A 129 -2.90 7.22 7.36
N ASN A 130 -2.92 7.85 8.53
CA ASN A 130 -3.90 8.91 8.83
C ASN A 130 -3.53 9.92 9.95
N PRO A 131 -2.34 10.55 9.95
CA PRO A 131 -2.07 11.65 10.87
C PRO A 131 -2.78 12.94 10.44
N VAL A 132 -2.92 13.88 11.38
CA VAL A 132 -3.51 15.22 11.16
C VAL A 132 -2.45 16.29 11.38
N ILE A 133 -2.15 17.07 10.34
CA ILE A 133 -1.22 18.20 10.38
C ILE A 133 -2.04 19.46 10.13
N ALA A 134 -2.38 20.21 11.18
CA ALA A 134 -3.31 21.34 11.05
C ALA A 134 -2.86 22.61 11.77
N ASN A 135 -3.13 23.79 11.19
CA ASN A 135 -2.79 25.09 11.79
C ASN A 135 -1.29 25.23 12.17
N ASN A 136 -0.37 24.89 11.28
CA ASN A 136 1.08 25.03 11.51
C ASN A 136 1.73 26.02 10.52
N ILE A 137 2.97 26.43 10.80
CA ILE A 137 3.84 27.19 9.88
C ILE A 137 5.09 26.35 9.58
N PHE A 138 5.33 25.97 8.33
CA PHE A 138 6.54 25.29 7.87
C PHE A 138 7.43 26.27 7.13
N VAL A 139 8.55 26.68 7.73
CA VAL A 139 9.35 27.80 7.23
C VAL A 139 10.85 27.54 7.25
N THR A 140 11.55 27.92 6.18
CA THR A 140 13.00 27.73 6.03
C THR A 140 13.44 26.26 6.15
N CYS A 141 12.62 25.33 5.64
CA CYS A 141 13.05 23.94 5.46
C CYS A 141 13.98 23.83 4.24
N GLY A 142 15.12 23.17 4.40
CA GLY A 142 16.14 23.04 3.35
C GLY A 142 15.80 22.07 2.23
N ARG A 143 14.70 21.31 2.35
CA ARG A 143 14.05 20.65 1.20
C ARG A 143 12.55 21.00 1.15
N GLU A 144 11.69 20.30 1.89
CA GLU A 144 10.25 20.61 1.92
C GLU A 144 9.67 20.73 3.34
N GLY A 145 8.54 21.43 3.44
CA GLY A 145 7.82 21.58 4.70
C GLY A 145 7.16 20.28 5.14
N VAL A 146 6.43 19.62 4.23
CA VAL A 146 5.88 18.26 4.43
C VAL A 146 6.21 17.37 3.23
N PHE A 147 6.67 16.15 3.50
CA PHE A 147 6.83 15.08 2.52
C PHE A 147 5.88 13.92 2.85
N ILE A 148 5.11 13.44 1.88
CA ILE A 148 4.12 12.37 2.03
C ILE A 148 4.44 11.23 1.06
N THR A 149 4.51 10.00 1.55
CA THR A 149 4.97 8.83 0.78
C THR A 149 4.29 7.52 1.21
N GLY A 150 4.68 6.41 0.60
CA GLY A 150 4.13 5.08 0.82
C GLY A 150 2.67 5.01 0.40
N ASN A 151 1.81 4.60 1.34
CA ASN A 151 0.36 4.54 1.19
C ASN A 151 -0.33 5.50 2.19
N ALA A 152 0.34 6.59 2.58
CA ALA A 152 -0.15 7.53 3.57
C ALA A 152 -1.42 8.28 3.10
N THR A 153 -2.39 8.47 4.00
CA THR A 153 -3.63 9.24 3.74
C THR A 153 -3.87 10.31 4.83
N PRO A 154 -2.93 11.25 5.04
CA PRO A 154 -3.03 12.29 6.07
C PRO A 154 -4.10 13.33 5.76
N GLU A 155 -4.58 14.02 6.80
CA GLU A 155 -5.19 15.34 6.63
C GLU A 155 -4.12 16.42 6.83
N ILE A 156 -3.98 17.33 5.87
CA ILE A 156 -3.14 18.52 5.95
C ILE A 156 -4.03 19.74 5.74
N SER A 157 -4.38 20.43 6.83
CA SER A 157 -5.39 21.48 6.82
C SER A 157 -4.93 22.82 7.41
N ASP A 158 -5.23 23.91 6.70
CA ASP A 158 -5.05 25.28 7.21
C ASP A 158 -3.61 25.64 7.65
N ASN A 159 -2.58 25.04 7.04
CA ASN A 159 -1.16 25.33 7.33
C ASN A 159 -0.59 26.41 6.39
N ILE A 160 0.55 27.00 6.77
CA ILE A 160 1.34 27.92 5.95
C ILE A 160 2.70 27.29 5.65
N PHE A 161 3.11 27.28 4.39
CA PHE A 161 4.39 26.78 3.91
C PHE A 161 5.14 27.95 3.25
N GLN A 162 6.27 28.39 3.81
CA GLN A 162 6.95 29.59 3.34
C GLN A 162 8.47 29.43 3.24
N ARG A 163 9.10 29.92 2.16
CA ARG A 163 10.59 29.93 2.02
C ARG A 163 11.26 28.55 2.17
N ASN A 164 10.56 27.48 1.78
CA ASN A 164 11.11 26.12 1.75
C ASN A 164 11.79 25.87 0.40
N ALA A 165 13.00 25.32 0.42
CA ALA A 165 13.93 25.41 -0.71
C ALA A 165 13.50 24.62 -1.96
N ALA A 166 12.96 23.42 -1.78
CA ALA A 166 12.48 22.56 -2.86
C ALA A 166 10.97 22.66 -3.04
N SER A 167 10.16 22.41 -2.00
CA SER A 167 8.71 22.54 -2.09
C SER A 167 8.00 22.96 -0.79
N GLY A 168 6.74 23.38 -0.89
CA GLY A 168 5.85 23.48 0.26
C GLY A 168 5.46 22.08 0.74
N ILE A 169 4.79 21.33 -0.13
CA ILE A 169 4.33 19.96 0.09
C ILE A 169 4.81 19.07 -1.07
N SER A 170 5.37 17.90 -0.77
CA SER A 170 5.69 16.84 -1.74
C SER A 170 4.87 15.58 -1.46
N ILE A 171 4.28 14.96 -2.50
CA ILE A 171 3.35 13.82 -2.38
C ILE A 171 3.71 12.76 -3.42
N VAL A 172 4.19 11.60 -2.98
CA VAL A 172 4.83 10.59 -3.86
C VAL A 172 4.35 9.17 -3.55
N ARG A 173 4.90 8.17 -4.25
CA ARG A 173 4.50 6.75 -4.18
C ARG A 173 3.01 6.55 -4.46
N ASN A 174 2.22 6.04 -3.51
CA ASN A 174 0.79 5.82 -3.66
C ASN A 174 -0.02 6.62 -2.62
N ALA A 175 0.53 7.74 -2.12
CA ALA A 175 -0.11 8.56 -1.10
C ALA A 175 -1.43 9.19 -1.58
N LYS A 176 -2.43 9.25 -0.70
CA LYS A 176 -3.81 9.72 -0.96
C LYS A 176 -4.31 10.57 0.21
N GLY A 177 -3.60 11.68 0.47
CA GLY A 177 -3.95 12.63 1.53
C GLY A 177 -5.03 13.64 1.12
N ASP A 178 -5.66 14.25 2.11
CA ASP A 178 -6.57 15.39 1.94
C ASP A 178 -5.83 16.67 2.30
N ILE A 179 -5.58 17.51 1.29
CA ILE A 179 -4.78 18.72 1.37
C ILE A 179 -5.72 19.90 1.19
N ARG A 180 -6.08 20.58 2.28
CA ARG A 180 -7.15 21.59 2.28
C ARG A 180 -6.76 22.93 2.89
N ARG A 181 -7.13 24.03 2.22
CA ARG A 181 -6.98 25.43 2.72
C ARG A 181 -5.55 25.82 3.18
N ASN A 182 -4.52 25.16 2.67
CA ASN A 182 -3.13 25.51 2.98
C ASN A 182 -2.66 26.70 2.12
N LEU A 183 -1.70 27.48 2.62
CA LEU A 183 -0.99 28.51 1.88
C LEU A 183 0.44 28.04 1.57
N CYS A 184 0.81 27.91 0.30
CA CYS A 184 2.19 27.68 -0.15
C CYS A 184 2.72 28.93 -0.86
N GLN A 185 3.78 29.54 -0.32
CA GLN A 185 4.30 30.82 -0.80
C GLN A 185 5.83 30.92 -0.74
N ASN A 186 6.46 31.53 -1.75
CA ASN A 186 7.91 31.72 -1.83
C ASN A 186 8.72 30.41 -1.70
N THR A 187 8.19 29.28 -2.18
CA THR A 187 8.93 27.99 -2.27
C THR A 187 9.44 27.74 -3.69
N GLY A 188 10.21 26.65 -3.89
CA GLY A 188 10.50 26.13 -5.23
C GLY A 188 9.19 25.72 -5.93
N PHE A 189 8.67 24.54 -5.62
CA PHE A 189 7.32 24.13 -6.00
C PHE A 189 6.34 24.41 -4.86
N GLY A 190 5.17 24.95 -5.14
CA GLY A 190 4.13 25.10 -4.13
C GLY A 190 3.65 23.74 -3.61
N ILE A 191 3.21 22.87 -4.53
CA ILE A 191 2.89 21.47 -4.29
C ILE A 191 3.49 20.61 -5.42
N ALA A 192 4.20 19.53 -5.07
CA ALA A 192 4.73 18.55 -6.02
C ALA A 192 4.07 17.18 -5.80
N ILE A 193 3.65 16.53 -6.89
CA ILE A 193 2.90 15.25 -6.86
C ILE A 193 3.49 14.29 -7.92
N SER A 194 3.89 13.08 -7.54
CA SER A 194 4.54 12.12 -8.47
C SER A 194 4.14 10.66 -8.21
N ASP A 195 4.81 9.72 -8.92
CA ASP A 195 4.53 8.27 -8.90
C ASP A 195 3.05 7.96 -9.21
N ASN A 196 2.32 7.28 -8.32
CA ASN A 196 0.89 6.96 -8.42
C ASN A 196 0.05 7.76 -7.41
N ALA A 197 0.57 8.88 -6.89
CA ALA A 197 -0.12 9.64 -5.84
C ALA A 197 -1.46 10.20 -6.35
N ALA A 198 -2.49 10.11 -5.50
CA ALA A 198 -3.84 10.59 -5.81
C ALA A 198 -4.47 11.34 -4.62
N PRO A 199 -3.89 12.49 -4.20
CA PRO A 199 -4.44 13.34 -3.15
C PRO A 199 -5.63 14.21 -3.63
N LEU A 200 -6.46 14.64 -2.69
CA LEU A 200 -7.43 15.72 -2.91
C LEU A 200 -6.78 17.05 -2.54
N LEU A 201 -6.81 18.02 -3.46
CA LEU A 201 -6.38 19.41 -3.25
C LEU A 201 -7.64 20.28 -3.25
N LEU A 202 -8.04 20.79 -2.07
CA LEU A 202 -9.27 21.57 -1.88
C LEU A 202 -9.01 22.96 -1.28
N GLY A 203 -9.25 24.02 -2.04
CA GLY A 203 -9.23 25.39 -1.51
C GLY A 203 -7.84 25.90 -1.09
N ASN A 204 -6.75 25.29 -1.56
CA ASN A 204 -5.39 25.72 -1.22
C ASN A 204 -5.01 26.99 -2.00
N GLN A 205 -4.17 27.83 -1.41
CA GLN A 205 -3.58 29.01 -2.03
C GLN A 205 -2.11 28.73 -2.34
N VAL A 206 -1.75 28.71 -3.61
CA VAL A 206 -0.41 28.36 -4.10
C VAL A 206 0.11 29.53 -4.94
N VAL A 207 0.80 30.46 -4.29
CA VAL A 207 1.09 31.77 -4.86
C VAL A 207 2.55 32.19 -4.67
N GLU A 208 3.12 32.94 -5.61
CA GLU A 208 4.49 33.48 -5.50
C GLU A 208 5.59 32.42 -5.28
N ASN A 209 5.41 31.20 -5.78
CA ASN A 209 6.43 30.14 -5.80
C ASN A 209 7.18 30.16 -7.14
N ARG A 210 8.26 29.39 -7.31
CA ARG A 210 8.91 29.24 -8.62
C ARG A 210 7.97 28.59 -9.63
N SER A 211 7.31 27.50 -9.25
CA SER A 211 6.15 26.94 -9.96
C SER A 211 5.05 26.60 -8.94
N GLY A 212 3.79 26.70 -9.34
CA GLY A 212 2.65 26.49 -8.45
C GLY A 212 2.47 25.02 -8.06
N VAL A 213 1.80 24.25 -8.91
CA VAL A 213 1.58 22.81 -8.73
C VAL A 213 2.26 22.05 -9.86
N VAL A 214 3.06 21.03 -9.51
CA VAL A 214 3.75 20.16 -10.47
C VAL A 214 3.28 18.73 -10.25
N ILE A 215 2.84 18.07 -11.33
CA ILE A 215 2.28 16.72 -11.30
C ILE A 215 3.03 15.87 -12.33
N SER A 216 3.57 14.71 -11.94
CA SER A 216 4.33 13.82 -12.82
C SER A 216 3.91 12.35 -12.74
N ASP A 217 4.51 11.55 -13.62
CA ASP A 217 4.45 10.09 -13.67
C ASP A 217 3.04 9.55 -13.91
N ALA A 218 2.44 8.79 -12.99
CA ALA A 218 1.09 8.23 -13.12
C ALA A 218 0.11 8.86 -12.11
N ALA A 219 0.46 10.03 -11.55
CA ALA A 219 -0.30 10.68 -10.50
C ALA A 219 -1.67 11.18 -10.99
N ARG A 220 -2.67 11.08 -10.10
CA ARG A 220 -4.09 11.36 -10.38
C ARG A 220 -4.74 12.18 -9.25
N PRO A 221 -4.24 13.39 -8.94
CA PRO A 221 -4.85 14.23 -7.92
C PRO A 221 -6.16 14.86 -8.40
N VAL A 222 -7.02 15.22 -7.45
CA VAL A 222 -8.26 15.96 -7.70
C VAL A 222 -8.09 17.40 -7.25
N LEU A 223 -8.29 18.39 -8.13
CA LEU A 223 -8.14 19.81 -7.82
C LEU A 223 -9.51 20.49 -7.77
N ARG A 224 -9.90 21.01 -6.60
CA ARG A 224 -11.14 21.78 -6.41
C ARG A 224 -10.88 23.12 -5.70
N SER A 225 -11.42 24.19 -6.26
CA SER A 225 -11.43 25.54 -5.65
C SER A 225 -10.05 26.10 -5.24
N ASN A 226 -8.95 25.62 -5.81
CA ASN A 226 -7.60 26.08 -5.46
C ASN A 226 -7.28 27.40 -6.17
N ARG A 227 -6.48 28.24 -5.52
CA ARG A 227 -5.98 29.51 -6.07
C ARG A 227 -4.49 29.38 -6.37
N ILE A 228 -4.13 29.19 -7.64
CA ILE A 228 -2.77 28.87 -8.10
C ILE A 228 -2.29 30.02 -8.99
N GLU A 229 -1.74 31.07 -8.35
CA GLU A 229 -1.61 32.39 -8.98
C GLU A 229 -0.27 33.08 -8.73
N ARG A 230 0.17 33.91 -9.69
CA ARG A 230 1.36 34.78 -9.55
C ARG A 230 2.64 34.01 -9.21
N ASN A 231 2.78 32.76 -9.68
CA ASN A 231 4.02 32.00 -9.60
C ASN A 231 5.01 32.46 -10.69
N ALA A 232 6.32 32.34 -10.42
CA ALA A 232 7.40 32.94 -11.23
C ALA A 232 7.72 32.17 -12.54
N SER A 233 7.17 30.97 -12.71
CA SER A 233 7.11 30.21 -13.95
C SER A 233 5.65 29.81 -14.18
N ASP A 234 5.29 28.55 -13.96
CA ASP A 234 4.00 28.00 -14.35
C ASP A 234 3.04 27.89 -13.16
N GLY A 235 1.73 28.01 -13.42
CA GLY A 235 0.67 27.77 -12.46
C GLY A 235 0.53 26.28 -12.16
N LEU A 236 0.05 25.51 -13.13
CA LEU A 236 0.00 24.05 -13.07
C LEU A 236 0.82 23.42 -14.21
N VAL A 237 1.69 22.47 -13.88
CA VAL A 237 2.47 21.67 -14.84
C VAL A 237 2.08 20.20 -14.69
N VAL A 238 1.77 19.54 -15.81
CA VAL A 238 1.41 18.12 -15.87
C VAL A 238 2.38 17.40 -16.81
N LEU A 239 3.08 16.39 -16.30
CA LEU A 239 4.21 15.71 -16.95
C LEU A 239 3.97 14.19 -17.08
N ASN A 240 4.72 13.56 -17.99
CA ASN A 240 4.74 12.12 -18.23
C ASN A 240 3.34 11.54 -18.58
N SER A 241 2.73 10.77 -17.69
CA SER A 241 1.41 10.14 -17.86
C SER A 241 0.40 10.55 -16.79
N ALA A 242 0.62 11.70 -16.15
CA ALA A 242 -0.23 12.19 -15.07
C ALA A 242 -1.59 12.64 -15.60
N ILE A 243 -2.66 12.33 -14.87
CA ILE A 243 -4.03 12.64 -15.28
C ILE A 243 -4.76 13.28 -14.08
N PRO A 244 -4.55 14.59 -13.84
CA PRO A 244 -5.29 15.33 -12.82
C PRO A 244 -6.75 15.53 -13.21
N ASP A 245 -7.62 15.50 -12.20
CA ASP A 245 -9.02 15.84 -12.33
C ASP A 245 -9.20 17.36 -12.11
N LEU A 246 -9.37 18.08 -13.21
CA LEU A 246 -9.63 19.52 -13.27
C LEU A 246 -11.13 19.85 -13.42
N GLY A 247 -12.01 18.97 -12.93
CA GLY A 247 -13.45 19.15 -12.94
C GLY A 247 -14.18 18.41 -14.06
N ARG A 248 -15.50 18.29 -13.90
CA ARG A 248 -16.47 17.73 -14.87
C ARG A 248 -17.68 18.66 -14.97
N THR A 249 -18.56 18.44 -15.95
CA THR A 249 -19.76 19.28 -16.18
C THR A 249 -20.69 19.38 -14.97
N GLN A 250 -20.73 18.37 -14.10
CA GLN A 250 -21.56 18.32 -12.88
C GLN A 250 -20.77 18.57 -11.59
N ASP A 251 -19.44 18.63 -11.67
CA ASP A 251 -18.52 18.85 -10.55
C ASP A 251 -17.39 19.76 -11.03
N PRO A 252 -17.67 21.07 -11.21
CA PRO A 252 -16.72 22.02 -11.79
C PRO A 252 -15.50 22.19 -10.89
N GLY A 253 -14.32 22.29 -11.52
CA GLY A 253 -13.05 22.41 -10.83
C GLY A 253 -12.95 23.66 -9.96
N ASN A 254 -13.53 24.78 -10.40
CA ASN A 254 -13.55 26.07 -9.70
C ASN A 254 -12.15 26.59 -9.30
N ASN A 255 -11.07 26.05 -9.88
CA ASN A 255 -9.71 26.49 -9.59
C ASN A 255 -9.41 27.79 -10.35
N SER A 256 -8.60 28.67 -9.76
CA SER A 256 -8.06 29.87 -10.39
C SER A 256 -6.60 29.69 -10.75
N PHE A 257 -6.28 29.85 -12.03
CA PHE A 257 -4.93 29.87 -12.58
C PHE A 257 -4.72 31.23 -13.26
N GLN A 258 -4.13 32.19 -12.55
CA GLN A 258 -4.01 33.56 -13.03
C GLN A 258 -2.65 34.19 -12.69
N GLY A 259 -2.10 34.93 -13.65
CA GLY A 259 -0.92 35.76 -13.44
C GLY A 259 0.40 34.99 -13.27
N ASN A 260 0.43 33.68 -13.55
CA ASN A 260 1.66 32.89 -13.51
C ASN A 260 2.55 33.23 -14.71
N ALA A 261 3.84 33.46 -14.52
CA ALA A 261 4.69 34.17 -15.49
C ALA A 261 4.82 33.48 -16.88
N ALA A 262 5.02 32.16 -16.91
CA ALA A 262 5.18 31.37 -18.13
C ALA A 262 3.82 30.93 -18.69
N ALA A 263 3.21 29.91 -18.08
CA ALA A 263 1.86 29.44 -18.39
C ALA A 263 0.98 29.41 -17.13
N ASP A 264 -0.31 29.68 -17.26
CA ASP A 264 -1.28 29.39 -16.19
C ASP A 264 -1.53 27.88 -16.10
N LEU A 265 -1.49 27.16 -17.24
CA LEU A 265 -1.61 25.70 -17.30
C LEU A 265 -0.74 25.11 -18.42
N ARG A 266 0.09 24.11 -18.10
CA ARG A 266 0.98 23.40 -19.03
C ARG A 266 0.74 21.89 -18.96
N ASN A 267 0.39 21.29 -20.09
CA ASN A 267 0.22 19.84 -20.25
C ASN A 267 1.25 19.27 -21.22
N ASP A 268 2.31 18.66 -20.69
CA ASP A 268 3.34 17.97 -21.47
C ASP A 268 3.05 16.45 -21.61
N THR A 269 1.86 15.99 -21.23
CA THR A 269 1.45 14.59 -21.40
C THR A 269 0.89 14.33 -22.80
N PRO A 270 0.96 13.08 -23.32
CA PRO A 270 0.34 12.73 -24.60
C PRO A 270 -1.19 12.69 -24.55
N ALA A 271 -1.80 12.77 -23.36
CA ALA A 271 -3.25 12.75 -23.20
C ALA A 271 -3.81 14.18 -23.18
N ALA A 272 -4.97 14.40 -23.82
CA ALA A 272 -5.70 15.65 -23.68
C ALA A 272 -6.36 15.72 -22.29
N LEU A 273 -6.09 16.78 -21.54
CA LEU A 273 -6.76 17.03 -20.27
C LEU A 273 -8.10 17.74 -20.51
N VAL A 274 -9.08 17.49 -19.64
CA VAL A 274 -10.37 18.19 -19.66
C VAL A 274 -10.39 19.16 -18.48
N SER A 275 -10.71 20.43 -18.74
CA SER A 275 -10.83 21.49 -17.75
C SER A 275 -12.26 22.04 -17.76
N VAL A 276 -12.97 21.93 -16.64
CA VAL A 276 -14.37 22.36 -16.53
C VAL A 276 -14.56 23.30 -15.37
N GLY A 277 -15.11 24.49 -15.63
CA GLY A 277 -15.40 25.48 -14.59
C GLY A 277 -14.17 26.10 -13.90
N ASN A 278 -12.96 25.98 -14.47
CA ASN A 278 -11.78 26.67 -13.94
C ASN A 278 -11.62 28.06 -14.56
N GLN A 279 -11.13 29.01 -13.77
CA GLN A 279 -10.72 30.32 -14.23
C GLN A 279 -9.26 30.22 -14.71
N VAL A 280 -9.04 30.29 -16.01
CA VAL A 280 -7.73 30.14 -16.65
C VAL A 280 -7.69 31.02 -17.89
N ASN A 281 -6.56 31.65 -18.17
CA ASN A 281 -6.37 32.42 -19.40
C ASN A 281 -5.98 31.47 -20.55
N PRO A 282 -6.82 31.26 -21.59
CA PRO A 282 -6.52 30.31 -22.67
C PRO A 282 -5.27 30.69 -23.48
N ALA A 283 -4.91 31.98 -23.54
CA ALA A 283 -3.69 32.45 -24.20
C ALA A 283 -2.40 32.11 -23.41
N ARG A 284 -2.55 31.60 -22.18
CA ARG A 284 -1.44 31.16 -21.30
C ARG A 284 -1.53 29.67 -20.99
N VAL A 285 -2.14 28.91 -21.90
CA VAL A 285 -2.23 27.46 -21.85
C VAL A 285 -1.26 26.87 -22.86
N THR A 286 -0.49 25.87 -22.45
CA THR A 286 0.39 25.10 -23.33
C THR A 286 0.04 23.61 -23.26
N GLY A 287 0.13 22.91 -24.40
CA GLY A 287 -0.27 21.51 -24.51
C GLY A 287 -1.77 21.27 -24.73
N ASN A 288 -2.15 19.99 -24.87
CA ASN A 288 -3.52 19.61 -25.23
C ASN A 288 -4.47 19.72 -24.02
N ILE A 289 -5.29 20.77 -23.98
CA ILE A 289 -6.32 20.96 -22.94
C ILE A 289 -7.65 21.36 -23.59
N ASN A 290 -8.68 20.57 -23.30
CA ASN A 290 -10.05 20.78 -23.75
C ASN A 290 -10.81 21.55 -22.66
N PHE A 291 -11.14 22.81 -22.94
CA PHE A 291 -12.00 23.62 -22.08
C PHE A 291 -13.46 23.33 -22.37
N VAL A 292 -14.20 22.89 -21.36
CA VAL A 292 -15.65 22.65 -21.45
C VAL A 292 -16.35 23.63 -20.52
N THR A 293 -17.37 24.32 -21.04
CA THR A 293 -18.25 25.15 -20.23
C THR A 293 -19.07 24.27 -19.29
N ALA A 294 -19.08 24.60 -18.00
CA ALA A 294 -20.03 23.99 -17.07
C ALA A 294 -21.45 24.43 -17.47
N GLU A 295 -22.37 23.48 -17.59
CA GLU A 295 -23.79 23.82 -17.77
C GLU A 295 -24.33 24.38 -16.46
N VAL A 296 -24.62 25.69 -16.47
CA VAL A 296 -25.38 26.33 -15.39
C VAL A 296 -26.85 25.99 -15.60
N PRO A 297 -27.54 25.30 -14.67
CA PRO A 297 -28.99 25.19 -14.73
C PRO A 297 -29.58 26.61 -14.66
N PRO A 298 -30.35 27.06 -15.66
CA PRO A 298 -30.80 28.45 -15.70
C PRO A 298 -31.68 28.77 -14.49
N ALA A 299 -31.27 29.78 -13.72
CA ALA A 299 -32.02 30.23 -12.57
C ALA A 299 -33.33 30.89 -13.02
N GLY A 300 -34.46 30.29 -12.64
CA GLY A 300 -35.78 30.89 -12.76
C GLY A 300 -36.46 30.71 -14.12
N ILE A 301 -37.17 29.59 -14.28
CA ILE A 301 -38.36 29.55 -15.14
C ILE A 301 -39.49 28.86 -14.38
N THR A 302 -40.58 29.57 -14.13
CA THR A 302 -41.82 29.06 -13.55
C THR A 302 -42.50 28.10 -14.54
N PRO A 303 -42.77 26.83 -14.18
CA PRO A 303 -43.42 25.91 -15.10
C PRO A 303 -44.91 26.23 -15.24
N THR A 304 -45.29 26.74 -16.40
CA THR A 304 -46.69 26.70 -16.89
C THR A 304 -46.85 25.43 -17.73
N PRO A 305 -47.91 24.63 -17.56
CA PRO A 305 -47.97 23.27 -18.12
C PRO A 305 -48.29 23.24 -19.61
N ALA A 306 -47.74 22.23 -20.31
CA ALA A 306 -48.04 21.88 -21.70
C ALA A 306 -48.27 20.35 -21.84
N PRO A 307 -49.02 19.89 -22.88
CA PRO A 307 -49.90 18.72 -22.73
C PRO A 307 -49.30 17.35 -23.11
N ALA A 308 -50.04 16.29 -22.74
CA ALA A 308 -49.61 14.89 -22.83
C ALA A 308 -49.61 14.29 -24.26
N PRO A 309 -48.69 13.34 -24.57
CA PRO A 309 -48.65 12.60 -25.83
C PRO A 309 -49.50 11.29 -25.81
N PRO A 310 -49.90 10.78 -27.00
CA PRO A 310 -50.72 9.55 -27.15
C PRO A 310 -49.88 8.23 -27.13
N PRO A 311 -50.53 7.05 -27.05
CA PRO A 311 -49.86 5.81 -26.61
C PRO A 311 -49.14 5.01 -27.71
N ARG A 312 -48.16 4.18 -27.31
CA ARG A 312 -47.40 3.24 -28.17
C ARG A 312 -47.73 1.76 -27.80
N PRO A 313 -47.66 0.78 -28.73
CA PRO A 313 -48.26 -0.55 -28.53
C PRO A 313 -47.60 -1.48 -27.50
N THR A 314 -48.38 -2.47 -27.08
CA THR A 314 -48.10 -3.54 -26.11
C THR A 314 -47.06 -4.58 -26.57
N PRO A 315 -46.15 -5.04 -25.68
CA PRO A 315 -45.36 -6.26 -25.87
C PRO A 315 -46.14 -7.55 -25.51
N GLN A 316 -45.85 -8.67 -26.20
CA GLN A 316 -46.30 -10.02 -25.82
C GLN A 316 -45.39 -10.66 -24.75
N PRO A 317 -45.83 -11.76 -24.07
CA PRO A 317 -45.43 -12.02 -22.68
C PRO A 317 -44.60 -13.29 -22.43
N GLY A 318 -43.93 -13.30 -21.27
CA GLY A 318 -43.53 -14.52 -20.54
C GLY A 318 -42.33 -14.29 -19.60
N PRO A 319 -42.19 -14.99 -18.45
CA PRO A 319 -43.14 -15.92 -17.81
C PRO A 319 -43.87 -15.30 -16.59
N SER A 320 -44.82 -16.04 -16.00
CA SER A 320 -45.70 -15.56 -14.92
C SER A 320 -44.98 -15.20 -13.60
N PRO A 321 -45.50 -14.23 -12.82
CA PRO A 321 -44.92 -13.84 -11.52
C PRO A 321 -45.13 -14.90 -10.42
N GLN A 322 -44.16 -15.01 -9.52
CA GLN A 322 -44.42 -15.54 -8.17
C GLN A 322 -45.24 -14.53 -7.33
N PRO A 323 -45.93 -14.97 -6.26
CA PRO A 323 -46.92 -14.13 -5.56
C PRO A 323 -46.33 -12.84 -4.99
N ILE A 324 -46.88 -11.71 -5.42
CA ILE A 324 -46.57 -10.38 -4.89
C ILE A 324 -47.12 -10.31 -3.45
N PRO A 325 -46.32 -9.93 -2.43
CA PRO A 325 -46.83 -9.65 -1.10
C PRO A 325 -47.86 -8.52 -1.14
N ALA A 326 -48.99 -8.67 -0.42
CA ALA A 326 -50.11 -7.73 -0.48
C ALA A 326 -49.68 -6.27 -0.27
N PRO A 327 -50.27 -5.29 -1.00
CA PRO A 327 -49.90 -3.88 -0.87
C PRO A 327 -50.09 -3.39 0.57
N LEU A 328 -49.08 -2.69 1.09
CA LEU A 328 -49.23 -1.91 2.32
C LEU A 328 -50.21 -0.74 2.07
N PRO A 329 -50.98 -0.30 3.08
CA PRO A 329 -51.95 0.78 2.92
C PRO A 329 -51.27 2.06 2.45
N ARG A 330 -51.84 2.70 1.43
CA ARG A 330 -51.31 3.96 0.87
C ARG A 330 -51.43 5.08 1.90
N THR A 331 -50.30 5.58 2.37
CA THR A 331 -50.24 6.83 3.13
C THR A 331 -50.44 8.04 2.22
N VAL A 332 -51.07 9.09 2.74
CA VAL A 332 -51.59 10.23 1.97
C VAL A 332 -50.48 11.25 1.66
N LEU A 333 -49.45 10.82 0.95
CA LEU A 333 -48.33 11.67 0.52
C LEU A 333 -48.46 11.99 -0.98
N THR A 334 -48.59 13.27 -1.32
CA THR A 334 -49.01 13.71 -2.66
C THR A 334 -47.88 13.83 -3.69
N ASP A 335 -46.62 13.88 -3.24
CA ASP A 335 -45.43 14.22 -4.04
C ASP A 335 -44.45 13.05 -4.22
N ILE A 336 -44.82 11.84 -3.78
CA ILE A 336 -43.99 10.63 -3.91
C ILE A 336 -44.47 9.68 -5.00
N THR A 337 -45.64 9.91 -5.61
CA THR A 337 -46.20 9.02 -6.64
C THR A 337 -45.33 9.02 -7.90
N GLY A 338 -44.80 7.85 -8.29
CA GLY A 338 -43.88 7.69 -9.40
C GLY A 338 -42.43 8.07 -9.06
N HIS A 339 -42.13 8.43 -7.81
CA HIS A 339 -40.77 8.73 -7.36
C HIS A 339 -39.94 7.45 -7.21
N TRP A 340 -38.65 7.48 -7.55
CA TRP A 340 -37.78 6.29 -7.49
C TRP A 340 -37.69 5.67 -6.09
N ALA A 341 -37.88 6.47 -5.03
CA ALA A 341 -37.87 6.05 -3.65
C ALA A 341 -39.27 5.78 -3.05
N GLU A 342 -40.35 5.87 -3.84
CA GLU A 342 -41.75 5.77 -3.36
C GLU A 342 -41.97 4.59 -2.41
N ALA A 343 -41.53 3.39 -2.81
CA ALA A 343 -41.69 2.17 -2.03
C ALA A 343 -40.89 2.20 -0.71
N PHE A 344 -39.69 2.79 -0.68
CA PHE A 344 -38.91 2.95 0.54
C PHE A 344 -39.56 3.96 1.49
N ILE A 345 -40.07 5.07 0.94
CA ILE A 345 -40.76 6.12 1.70
C ILE A 345 -42.04 5.55 2.32
N GLN A 346 -42.93 4.94 1.53
CA GLN A 346 -44.15 4.32 2.04
C GLN A 346 -43.84 3.29 3.13
N ALA A 347 -42.84 2.44 2.93
CA ALA A 347 -42.50 1.39 3.89
C ALA A 347 -41.89 1.90 5.21
N LEU A 348 -41.23 3.07 5.24
CA LEU A 348 -40.77 3.71 6.48
C LEU A 348 -41.80 4.66 7.12
N VAL A 349 -42.71 5.26 6.33
CA VAL A 349 -43.82 6.07 6.86
C VAL A 349 -44.84 5.19 7.58
N VAL A 350 -45.19 4.02 7.03
CA VAL A 350 -46.06 3.02 7.69
C VAL A 350 -45.43 2.46 8.99
N ARG A 351 -44.11 2.60 9.15
CA ARG A 351 -43.37 2.24 10.37
C ARG A 351 -43.15 3.43 11.33
N GLU A 352 -43.73 4.58 11.02
CA GLU A 352 -43.57 5.86 11.75
C GLU A 352 -42.13 6.38 11.89
N VAL A 353 -41.17 5.75 11.18
CA VAL A 353 -39.72 6.08 11.21
C VAL A 353 -39.47 7.46 10.62
N VAL A 354 -40.17 7.80 9.53
CA VAL A 354 -40.18 9.12 8.91
C VAL A 354 -41.62 9.59 8.67
N GLY A 355 -41.81 10.91 8.54
CA GLY A 355 -43.10 11.51 8.27
C GLY A 355 -43.03 12.56 7.16
N GLY A 356 -44.21 12.89 6.64
CA GLY A 356 -44.41 14.05 5.77
C GLY A 356 -44.57 15.36 6.54
N PHE A 357 -44.82 16.42 5.79
CA PHE A 357 -45.11 17.77 6.28
C PHE A 357 -46.63 17.99 6.41
N PRO A 358 -47.09 19.04 7.13
CA PRO A 358 -48.53 19.34 7.28
C PRO A 358 -49.28 19.64 5.98
N ASP A 359 -48.56 19.88 4.88
CA ASP A 359 -49.09 20.08 3.52
C ASP A 359 -49.31 18.76 2.75
N ASN A 360 -49.20 17.61 3.43
CA ASN A 360 -49.28 16.25 2.88
C ASN A 360 -48.15 15.89 1.88
N THR A 361 -47.04 16.62 1.88
CA THR A 361 -45.86 16.29 1.07
C THR A 361 -44.78 15.57 1.89
N PHE A 362 -43.89 14.83 1.24
CA PHE A 362 -42.69 14.26 1.83
C PHE A 362 -41.43 15.10 1.54
N LYS A 363 -41.41 15.87 0.45
CA LYS A 363 -40.28 16.65 -0.09
C LYS A 363 -39.04 15.76 -0.30
N PRO A 364 -39.11 14.75 -1.18
CA PRO A 364 -38.06 13.73 -1.34
C PRO A 364 -36.68 14.33 -1.67
N GLU A 365 -36.65 15.36 -2.53
CA GLU A 365 -35.42 16.02 -2.99
C GLU A 365 -34.85 17.07 -2.02
N ALA A 366 -35.52 17.36 -0.90
CA ALA A 366 -35.00 18.32 0.07
C ALA A 366 -33.86 17.70 0.89
N ASN A 367 -32.77 18.45 1.09
CA ASN A 367 -31.64 18.04 1.92
C ASN A 367 -32.08 17.76 3.37
N LEU A 368 -31.44 16.78 4.00
CA LEU A 368 -31.81 16.31 5.33
C LEU A 368 -30.79 16.75 6.39
N THR A 369 -31.27 17.41 7.45
CA THR A 369 -30.43 17.96 8.52
C THR A 369 -30.02 16.91 9.55
N ARG A 370 -28.90 17.13 10.25
CA ARG A 370 -28.37 16.23 11.29
C ARG A 370 -29.37 15.88 12.38
N VAL A 371 -30.25 16.81 12.78
CA VAL A 371 -31.34 16.53 13.73
C VAL A 371 -32.43 15.64 13.13
N GLN A 372 -32.84 15.88 11.88
CA GLN A 372 -33.85 15.05 11.19
C GLN A 372 -33.32 13.63 11.00
N TYR A 373 -32.02 13.48 10.75
CA TYR A 373 -31.35 12.18 10.65
C TYR A 373 -31.35 11.45 12.00
N ALA A 374 -30.95 12.14 13.08
CA ALA A 374 -30.98 11.57 14.42
C ALA A 374 -32.40 11.11 14.81
N ALA A 375 -33.44 11.89 14.47
CA ALA A 375 -34.84 11.51 14.66
C ALA A 375 -35.25 10.26 13.87
N ALA A 376 -34.85 10.14 12.59
CA ALA A 376 -35.12 8.95 11.79
C ALA A 376 -34.40 7.71 12.35
N ILE A 377 -33.12 7.84 12.72
CA ILE A 377 -32.31 6.74 13.29
C ILE A 377 -32.83 6.28 14.66
N ALA A 378 -33.18 7.21 15.55
CA ALA A 378 -33.70 6.91 16.88
C ALA A 378 -35.05 6.16 16.85
N LYS A 379 -35.80 6.27 15.75
CA LYS A 379 -37.02 5.51 15.50
C LYS A 379 -36.78 4.22 14.71
N ALA A 380 -35.84 4.23 13.75
CA ALA A 380 -35.53 3.08 12.92
C ALA A 380 -34.89 1.93 13.72
N PHE A 381 -34.03 2.24 14.68
CA PHE A 381 -33.21 1.26 15.39
C PHE A 381 -33.39 1.37 16.91
N ASN A 382 -33.43 0.21 17.57
CA ASN A 382 -33.44 0.12 19.03
C ASN A 382 -32.25 -0.73 19.51
N LEU A 383 -31.06 -0.11 19.58
CA LEU A 383 -29.82 -0.78 20.01
C LEU A 383 -29.46 -0.44 21.46
N PRO A 384 -28.71 -1.31 22.17
CA PRO A 384 -28.11 -0.96 23.45
C PRO A 384 -27.21 0.29 23.35
N ALA A 385 -27.15 1.09 24.42
CA ALA A 385 -26.25 2.23 24.46
C ALA A 385 -24.78 1.76 24.45
N LYS A 386 -24.00 2.25 23.47
CA LYS A 386 -22.55 2.03 23.32
C LYS A 386 -21.71 3.08 24.03
N ARG A 387 -22.29 4.25 24.33
CA ARG A 387 -21.66 5.38 25.04
C ARG A 387 -22.71 6.17 25.81
N GLN A 388 -22.26 7.00 26.75
CA GLN A 388 -23.10 8.01 27.40
C GLN A 388 -23.43 9.13 26.41
N SER A 389 -24.62 9.72 26.54
CA SER A 389 -25.05 10.88 25.77
C SER A 389 -24.28 12.14 26.22
N SER A 390 -23.79 12.91 25.25
CA SER A 390 -23.15 14.20 25.45
C SER A 390 -24.20 15.30 25.60
N ARG A 391 -23.91 16.33 26.40
CA ARG A 391 -24.64 17.60 26.34
C ARG A 391 -23.95 18.51 25.33
N PHE A 392 -24.68 18.95 24.31
CA PHE A 392 -24.16 19.82 23.26
C PHE A 392 -24.52 21.28 23.51
N VAL A 393 -23.56 22.18 23.33
CA VAL A 393 -23.70 23.60 23.71
C VAL A 393 -24.74 24.36 22.86
N ASP A 394 -25.05 23.84 21.67
CA ASP A 394 -26.01 24.36 20.69
C ASP A 394 -27.32 23.54 20.63
N VAL A 395 -27.53 22.62 21.58
CA VAL A 395 -28.77 21.83 21.72
C VAL A 395 -29.34 22.06 23.13
N PRO A 396 -30.22 23.07 23.31
CA PRO A 396 -30.94 23.28 24.57
C PRO A 396 -31.72 22.03 25.03
N ASP A 397 -31.87 21.83 26.34
CA ASP A 397 -32.63 20.70 26.91
C ASP A 397 -34.09 20.64 26.41
N ASN A 398 -34.68 21.78 26.03
CA ASN A 398 -36.04 21.90 25.47
C ASN A 398 -36.10 21.86 23.93
N PHE A 399 -34.97 21.61 23.24
CA PHE A 399 -34.94 21.51 21.78
C PHE A 399 -35.69 20.24 21.32
N TRP A 400 -36.56 20.38 20.32
CA TRP A 400 -37.45 19.29 19.88
C TRP A 400 -36.73 17.98 19.52
N GLY A 401 -35.49 18.09 19.04
CA GLY A 401 -34.66 16.94 18.66
C GLY A 401 -33.74 16.40 19.76
N ALA A 402 -33.69 17.01 20.95
CA ALA A 402 -32.68 16.71 21.98
C ALA A 402 -32.66 15.22 22.37
N ALA A 403 -33.83 14.63 22.65
CA ALA A 403 -33.95 13.22 23.00
C ALA A 403 -33.54 12.28 21.84
N ALA A 404 -33.86 12.65 20.59
CA ALA A 404 -33.47 11.88 19.41
C ALA A 404 -31.96 11.95 19.14
N ILE A 405 -31.36 13.12 19.34
CA ILE A 405 -29.92 13.36 19.25
C ILE A 405 -29.18 12.50 20.28
N ALA A 406 -29.58 12.57 21.56
CA ALA A 406 -29.02 11.74 22.62
C ALA A 406 -29.14 10.24 22.30
N ARG A 407 -30.33 9.78 21.88
CA ARG A 407 -30.56 8.36 21.55
C ARG A 407 -29.73 7.87 20.35
N ALA A 408 -29.64 8.67 19.28
CA ALA A 408 -28.83 8.33 18.12
C ALA A 408 -27.32 8.37 18.41
N GLU A 409 -26.89 9.25 19.34
CA GLU A 409 -25.53 9.25 19.85
C GLU A 409 -25.24 7.99 20.67
N GLU A 410 -26.04 7.70 21.70
CA GLU A 410 -25.91 6.52 22.57
C GLU A 410 -25.77 5.23 21.77
N MET A 411 -26.60 5.02 20.75
CA MET A 411 -26.55 3.84 19.88
C MET A 411 -25.31 3.78 18.96
N GLY A 412 -24.52 4.85 18.89
CA GLY A 412 -23.26 4.91 18.15
C GLY A 412 -23.38 5.39 16.70
N PHE A 413 -24.52 5.92 16.26
CA PHE A 413 -24.72 6.34 14.86
C PHE A 413 -24.08 7.70 14.59
N ILE A 414 -24.38 8.72 15.39
CA ILE A 414 -23.95 10.11 15.15
C ILE A 414 -23.20 10.65 16.35
N ALA A 415 -22.22 11.53 16.16
CA ALA A 415 -21.51 12.22 17.23
C ALA A 415 -21.60 13.73 17.02
N GLY A 416 -21.44 14.50 18.10
CA GLY A 416 -21.12 15.93 17.99
C GLY A 416 -19.68 16.18 17.54
N PHE A 417 -19.34 17.46 17.46
CA PHE A 417 -18.03 17.96 17.07
C PHE A 417 -17.14 18.18 18.31
N PRO A 418 -15.80 18.21 18.15
CA PRO A 418 -14.86 18.39 19.27
C PRO A 418 -14.98 19.72 20.03
N ASP A 419 -15.69 20.71 19.47
CA ASP A 419 -16.02 21.99 20.09
C ASP A 419 -17.23 21.93 21.04
N GLY A 420 -17.84 20.75 21.20
CA GLY A 420 -19.03 20.54 22.02
C GLY A 420 -20.35 20.85 21.30
N THR A 421 -20.34 21.17 20.01
CA THR A 421 -21.56 21.40 19.22
C THR A 421 -22.10 20.11 18.60
N PHE A 422 -23.41 20.03 18.34
CA PHE A 422 -24.03 19.00 17.50
C PHE A 422 -24.33 19.51 16.09
N ARG A 423 -24.56 20.80 15.91
CA ARG A 423 -24.95 21.51 14.68
C ARG A 423 -26.24 20.92 14.08
N PRO A 424 -27.37 20.99 14.80
CA PRO A 424 -28.60 20.26 14.45
C PRO A 424 -29.13 20.60 13.05
N ASN A 425 -29.04 21.88 12.64
CA ASN A 425 -29.55 22.38 11.37
C ASN A 425 -28.58 22.24 10.19
N GLN A 426 -27.35 21.74 10.42
CA GLN A 426 -26.42 21.47 9.33
C GLN A 426 -26.87 20.20 8.57
N ASN A 427 -26.77 20.21 7.24
CA ASN A 427 -27.03 19.04 6.41
C ASN A 427 -25.98 17.94 6.65
N LEU A 428 -26.35 16.69 6.36
CA LEU A 428 -25.40 15.59 6.25
C LEU A 428 -24.97 15.41 4.80
N THR A 429 -23.72 15.01 4.60
CA THR A 429 -23.28 14.48 3.30
C THR A 429 -23.62 13.01 3.14
N ARG A 430 -23.70 12.53 1.90
CA ARG A 430 -23.95 11.12 1.57
C ARG A 430 -22.96 10.18 2.27
N VAL A 431 -21.66 10.52 2.30
CA VAL A 431 -20.65 9.71 2.99
C VAL A 431 -20.79 9.70 4.52
N GLN A 432 -21.18 10.83 5.13
CA GLN A 432 -21.40 10.88 6.59
C GLN A 432 -22.58 9.99 7.01
N THR A 433 -23.65 9.92 6.20
CA THR A 433 -24.78 9.01 6.43
C THR A 433 -24.35 7.54 6.34
N ILE A 434 -23.55 7.18 5.34
CA ILE A 434 -23.04 5.80 5.18
C ILE A 434 -22.13 5.40 6.35
N VAL A 435 -21.19 6.26 6.74
CA VAL A 435 -20.33 6.05 7.92
C VAL A 435 -21.16 5.89 9.18
N SER A 436 -22.15 6.77 9.38
CA SER A 436 -23.04 6.73 10.53
C SER A 436 -23.84 5.41 10.64
N LEU A 437 -24.44 4.96 9.53
CA LEU A 437 -25.18 3.68 9.50
C LEU A 437 -24.27 2.49 9.82
N VAL A 438 -23.09 2.44 9.21
CA VAL A 438 -22.13 1.34 9.42
C VAL A 438 -21.59 1.32 10.86
N SER A 439 -21.18 2.45 11.43
CA SER A 439 -20.70 2.55 12.80
C SER A 439 -21.79 2.28 13.84
N GLY A 440 -22.98 2.83 13.63
CA GLY A 440 -24.15 2.64 14.48
C GLY A 440 -24.61 1.19 14.55
N LEU A 441 -24.65 0.51 13.41
CA LEU A 441 -24.95 -0.92 13.34
C LEU A 441 -23.76 -1.84 13.69
N GLY A 442 -22.55 -1.31 13.81
CA GLY A 442 -21.34 -2.08 14.12
C GLY A 442 -20.90 -3.01 12.99
N LEU A 443 -21.19 -2.64 11.74
CA LEU A 443 -20.92 -3.48 10.58
C LEU A 443 -19.44 -3.41 10.19
N THR A 444 -18.88 -4.55 9.83
CA THR A 444 -17.49 -4.69 9.37
C THR A 444 -17.43 -5.69 8.20
N GLY A 445 -16.22 -5.86 7.63
CA GLY A 445 -15.92 -6.88 6.63
C GLY A 445 -16.04 -6.43 5.17
N GLY A 446 -16.21 -5.14 4.89
CA GLY A 446 -16.21 -4.61 3.53
C GLY A 446 -14.85 -4.70 2.85
N ASN A 447 -14.82 -5.28 1.66
CA ASN A 447 -13.68 -5.31 0.76
C ASN A 447 -13.55 -3.96 0.03
N PRO A 448 -12.41 -3.23 0.12
CA PRO A 448 -12.19 -1.98 -0.61
C PRO A 448 -12.42 -2.06 -2.13
N ASN A 449 -12.25 -3.24 -2.75
CA ASN A 449 -12.53 -3.44 -4.17
C ASN A 449 -14.04 -3.35 -4.52
N SER A 450 -14.94 -3.39 -3.52
CA SER A 450 -16.36 -3.08 -3.77
C SER A 450 -16.59 -1.62 -4.18
N LEU A 451 -15.62 -0.73 -3.92
CA LEU A 451 -15.65 0.65 -4.39
C LEU A 451 -15.43 0.77 -5.91
N ASP A 452 -14.99 -0.29 -6.59
CA ASP A 452 -14.90 -0.35 -8.06
C ASP A 452 -16.28 -0.24 -8.73
N ALA A 453 -17.36 -0.43 -7.96
CA ALA A 453 -18.73 -0.07 -8.35
C ALA A 453 -18.93 1.44 -8.58
N TYR A 454 -17.99 2.30 -8.17
CA TYR A 454 -18.13 3.76 -8.26
C TYR A 454 -17.07 4.38 -9.17
N SER A 455 -17.52 5.07 -10.23
CA SER A 455 -16.64 5.84 -11.13
C SER A 455 -16.01 7.05 -10.44
N ASP A 456 -16.63 7.55 -9.36
CA ASP A 456 -16.16 8.64 -8.51
C ASP A 456 -15.51 8.17 -7.18
N ARG A 457 -15.16 6.88 -7.04
CA ARG A 457 -14.53 6.30 -5.82
C ARG A 457 -13.33 7.07 -5.26
N ALA A 458 -12.63 7.83 -6.09
CA ALA A 458 -11.51 8.69 -5.69
C ALA A 458 -11.95 9.86 -4.77
N GLN A 459 -13.23 10.22 -4.77
CA GLN A 459 -13.81 11.24 -3.88
C GLN A 459 -14.15 10.69 -2.48
N VAL A 460 -14.09 9.36 -2.27
CA VAL A 460 -14.35 8.76 -0.95
C VAL A 460 -13.22 9.13 0.02
N PRO A 461 -13.49 9.88 1.10
CA PRO A 461 -12.46 10.22 2.09
C PRO A 461 -11.87 8.97 2.73
N SER A 462 -10.57 8.99 3.06
CA SER A 462 -9.87 7.80 3.58
C SER A 462 -10.50 7.20 4.84
N TYR A 463 -10.99 8.04 5.76
CA TYR A 463 -11.71 7.62 6.96
C TYR A 463 -13.00 6.84 6.66
N ALA A 464 -13.59 7.04 5.48
CA ALA A 464 -14.84 6.45 5.06
C ALA A 464 -14.68 5.20 4.18
N ILE A 465 -13.51 4.93 3.59
CA ILE A 465 -13.25 3.81 2.65
C ILE A 465 -13.85 2.49 3.18
N ASN A 466 -13.50 2.10 4.41
CA ASN A 466 -13.97 0.85 4.99
C ASN A 466 -15.48 0.83 5.25
N ALA A 467 -16.08 1.98 5.57
CA ALA A 467 -17.51 2.08 5.81
C ALA A 467 -18.30 2.03 4.49
N VAL A 468 -17.88 2.79 3.48
CA VAL A 468 -18.47 2.75 2.14
C VAL A 468 -18.31 1.36 1.54
N ALA A 469 -17.15 0.74 1.63
CA ALA A 469 -16.95 -0.64 1.18
C ALA A 469 -17.88 -1.63 1.90
N THR A 470 -18.03 -1.51 3.23
CA THR A 470 -18.92 -2.37 4.02
C THR A 470 -20.38 -2.17 3.64
N ALA A 471 -20.82 -0.93 3.45
CA ALA A 471 -22.18 -0.62 3.01
C ALA A 471 -22.45 -1.12 1.59
N THR A 472 -21.49 -0.94 0.67
CA THR A 472 -21.59 -1.37 -0.74
C THR A 472 -21.70 -2.89 -0.83
N GLN A 473 -20.81 -3.62 -0.16
CA GLN A 473 -20.83 -5.08 -0.13
C GLN A 473 -22.09 -5.65 0.56
N ARG A 474 -22.68 -4.92 1.52
CA ARG A 474 -23.96 -5.25 2.16
C ARG A 474 -25.19 -4.74 1.40
N ARG A 475 -25.03 -4.18 0.20
CA ARG A 475 -26.11 -3.62 -0.65
C ARG A 475 -26.93 -2.52 0.05
N MET A 476 -26.29 -1.78 0.96
CA MET A 476 -26.90 -0.68 1.72
C MET A 476 -26.90 0.65 0.95
N VAL A 477 -26.00 0.80 -0.02
CA VAL A 477 -25.91 2.01 -0.84
C VAL A 477 -26.94 1.96 -1.95
N VAL A 478 -27.70 3.06 -2.10
CA VAL A 478 -28.68 3.25 -3.16
C VAL A 478 -28.32 4.55 -3.89
N ASN A 479 -28.10 4.45 -5.20
CA ASN A 479 -27.58 5.51 -6.05
C ASN A 479 -28.56 5.77 -7.20
N HIS A 480 -29.12 6.97 -7.25
CA HIS A 480 -30.08 7.40 -8.26
C HIS A 480 -29.64 8.75 -8.85
N PRO A 481 -29.73 8.97 -10.17
CA PRO A 481 -30.13 8.01 -11.21
C PRO A 481 -28.98 7.08 -11.63
N ARG A 482 -27.73 7.46 -11.35
CA ARG A 482 -26.52 6.72 -11.73
C ARG A 482 -26.09 5.75 -10.65
N ILE A 483 -26.31 4.47 -10.87
CA ILE A 483 -25.89 3.42 -9.92
C ILE A 483 -24.37 3.47 -9.62
N ASP A 484 -23.57 3.88 -10.60
CA ASP A 484 -22.10 3.91 -10.54
C ASP A 484 -21.51 5.20 -9.94
N GLN A 485 -22.32 6.10 -9.36
CA GLN A 485 -21.80 7.33 -8.74
C GLN A 485 -22.28 7.48 -7.30
N LEU A 486 -21.32 7.57 -6.39
CA LEU A 486 -21.57 7.67 -4.96
C LEU A 486 -21.83 9.11 -4.51
N GLU A 487 -21.25 10.09 -5.19
CA GLU A 487 -21.30 11.52 -4.89
C GLU A 487 -21.07 11.81 -3.39
N PRO A 488 -19.95 11.31 -2.80
CA PRO A 488 -19.80 11.15 -1.35
C PRO A 488 -19.85 12.46 -0.56
N MET A 489 -19.43 13.56 -1.17
CA MET A 489 -19.33 14.87 -0.52
C MET A 489 -20.57 15.76 -0.73
N VAL A 490 -21.57 15.30 -1.49
CA VAL A 490 -22.83 16.02 -1.71
C VAL A 490 -23.75 15.87 -0.49
N ASP A 491 -24.49 16.92 -0.16
CA ASP A 491 -25.55 16.89 0.86
C ASP A 491 -26.62 15.86 0.48
N ILE A 492 -27.00 14.99 1.41
CA ILE A 492 -27.95 13.90 1.15
C ILE A 492 -29.40 14.40 1.23
N THR A 493 -30.23 13.96 0.28
CA THR A 493 -31.66 14.22 0.24
C THR A 493 -32.45 13.30 1.19
N ARG A 494 -33.68 13.70 1.52
CA ARG A 494 -34.61 12.91 2.33
C ARG A 494 -34.92 11.54 1.72
N ALA A 495 -35.03 11.44 0.39
CA ALA A 495 -35.27 10.18 -0.32
C ALA A 495 -34.10 9.20 -0.18
N GLU A 496 -32.86 9.68 -0.37
CA GLU A 496 -31.66 8.85 -0.29
C GLU A 496 -31.41 8.34 1.14
N VAL A 497 -31.57 9.18 2.16
CA VAL A 497 -31.50 8.75 3.57
C VAL A 497 -32.51 7.65 3.86
N VAL A 498 -33.75 7.79 3.40
CA VAL A 498 -34.80 6.79 3.59
C VAL A 498 -34.46 5.48 2.89
N ALA A 499 -33.96 5.52 1.65
CA ALA A 499 -33.54 4.33 0.92
C ALA A 499 -32.38 3.61 1.65
N MET A 500 -31.37 4.36 2.11
CA MET A 500 -30.22 3.79 2.85
C MET A 500 -30.60 3.26 4.23
N ILE A 501 -31.51 3.94 4.98
CA ILE A 501 -32.06 3.40 6.25
C ILE A 501 -32.85 2.12 5.99
N TYR A 502 -33.65 2.06 4.93
CA TYR A 502 -34.39 0.85 4.59
C TYR A 502 -33.45 -0.32 4.26
N GLN A 503 -32.44 -0.10 3.41
CA GLN A 503 -31.45 -1.15 3.13
C GLN A 503 -30.60 -1.51 4.35
N ALA A 504 -30.34 -0.58 5.26
CA ALA A 504 -29.69 -0.87 6.54
C ALA A 504 -30.55 -1.80 7.41
N LEU A 505 -31.87 -1.61 7.46
CA LEU A 505 -32.82 -2.52 8.13
C LEU A 505 -32.87 -3.91 7.45
N VAL A 506 -32.76 -3.98 6.12
CA VAL A 506 -32.64 -5.24 5.36
C VAL A 506 -31.32 -5.94 5.73
N ALA A 507 -30.21 -5.21 5.77
CA ALA A 507 -28.87 -5.73 6.06
C ALA A 507 -28.71 -6.28 7.49
N VAL A 508 -29.60 -5.93 8.42
CA VAL A 508 -29.70 -6.52 9.77
C VAL A 508 -30.92 -7.43 9.95
N GLY A 509 -31.61 -7.80 8.87
CA GLY A 509 -32.71 -8.78 8.87
C GLY A 509 -34.02 -8.31 9.50
N GLN A 510 -34.21 -7.01 9.74
CA GLN A 510 -35.41 -6.47 10.39
C GLN A 510 -36.58 -6.23 9.43
N VAL A 511 -36.32 -6.07 8.13
CA VAL A 511 -37.35 -5.93 7.09
C VAL A 511 -37.01 -6.76 5.84
N ARG A 512 -38.02 -7.06 5.02
CA ARG A 512 -37.83 -7.73 3.73
C ARG A 512 -37.28 -6.74 2.69
N ALA A 513 -36.43 -7.22 1.79
CA ALA A 513 -35.90 -6.41 0.70
C ALA A 513 -37.02 -5.90 -0.22
N ILE A 514 -36.95 -4.62 -0.59
CA ILE A 514 -37.73 -4.04 -1.68
C ILE A 514 -36.82 -4.05 -2.92
N PRO A 515 -37.25 -4.66 -4.04
CA PRO A 515 -36.51 -4.59 -5.30
C PRO A 515 -36.38 -3.15 -5.80
N SER A 516 -35.18 -2.74 -6.19
CA SER A 516 -34.92 -1.46 -6.84
C SER A 516 -33.69 -1.58 -7.75
N PRO A 517 -33.72 -1.03 -8.98
CA PRO A 517 -32.57 -1.03 -9.88
C PRO A 517 -31.44 -0.09 -9.42
N TYR A 518 -31.71 0.76 -8.42
CA TYR A 518 -30.76 1.75 -7.89
C TYR A 518 -29.93 1.22 -6.71
N ILE A 519 -30.22 0.01 -6.22
CA ILE A 519 -29.41 -0.63 -5.17
C ILE A 519 -28.08 -1.05 -5.78
N VAL A 520 -26.98 -0.52 -5.24
CA VAL A 520 -25.64 -0.81 -5.74
C VAL A 520 -25.33 -2.29 -5.52
N GLN A 521 -25.08 -2.99 -6.62
CA GLN A 521 -24.60 -4.36 -6.63
C GLN A 521 -23.15 -4.33 -7.11
N PRO A 522 -22.15 -4.33 -6.20
CA PRO A 522 -20.76 -4.42 -6.64
C PRO A 522 -20.56 -5.72 -7.42
N ASP A 523 -19.85 -5.63 -8.55
CA ASP A 523 -19.37 -6.81 -9.25
C ASP A 523 -18.32 -7.49 -8.36
N VAL A 524 -18.79 -8.47 -7.60
CA VAL A 524 -17.99 -9.28 -6.69
C VAL A 524 -17.48 -10.54 -7.38
N SER A 525 -17.04 -10.43 -8.65
CA SER A 525 -16.16 -11.37 -9.35
C SER A 525 -14.73 -11.45 -8.75
N ALA A 526 -14.70 -11.40 -7.42
CA ALA A 526 -13.59 -11.61 -6.49
C ALA A 526 -12.45 -10.58 -6.57
N PRO A 527 -11.54 -10.56 -5.58
CA PRO A 527 -10.21 -10.02 -5.84
C PRO A 527 -9.57 -10.80 -6.99
N SER A 528 -9.43 -10.13 -8.14
CA SER A 528 -8.67 -10.60 -9.28
C SER A 528 -7.18 -10.55 -8.94
N PHE A 529 -6.73 -11.50 -8.13
CA PHE A 529 -5.30 -11.76 -8.01
C PHE A 529 -4.79 -12.20 -9.38
N ALA A 530 -3.78 -11.50 -9.90
CA ALA A 530 -3.35 -11.60 -11.31
C ALA A 530 -2.86 -13.01 -11.71
N ASP A 531 -2.52 -13.82 -10.73
CA ASP A 531 -2.03 -15.19 -10.83
C ASP A 531 -3.10 -16.27 -10.52
N LEU A 532 -4.38 -15.90 -10.49
CA LEU A 532 -5.50 -16.84 -10.37
C LEU A 532 -6.31 -17.04 -11.65
N GLU A 533 -5.92 -16.42 -12.76
CA GLU A 533 -6.51 -16.73 -14.07
C GLU A 533 -6.13 -18.18 -14.47
N GLY A 534 -7.14 -19.01 -14.76
CA GLY A 534 -6.96 -20.44 -15.03
C GLY A 534 -6.50 -21.31 -13.84
N TYR A 535 -6.30 -20.75 -12.64
CA TYR A 535 -5.77 -21.52 -11.50
C TYR A 535 -6.82 -22.44 -10.85
N TRP A 536 -6.47 -23.70 -10.60
CA TRP A 536 -7.40 -24.75 -10.16
C TRP A 536 -8.11 -24.47 -8.82
N ALA A 537 -7.46 -23.75 -7.90
CA ALA A 537 -8.01 -23.40 -6.59
C ALA A 537 -8.64 -22.01 -6.55
N ALA A 538 -8.73 -21.32 -7.70
CA ALA A 538 -9.03 -19.89 -7.74
C ALA A 538 -10.33 -19.56 -6.99
N ASP A 539 -11.39 -20.34 -7.17
CA ASP A 539 -12.68 -20.04 -6.54
C ASP A 539 -12.66 -20.20 -5.01
N PHE A 540 -11.88 -21.14 -4.46
CA PHE A 540 -11.69 -21.25 -3.01
C PHE A 540 -10.96 -20.02 -2.44
N ILE A 541 -9.91 -19.58 -3.13
CA ILE A 541 -9.10 -18.42 -2.75
C ILE A 541 -9.95 -17.15 -2.84
N ARG A 542 -10.62 -16.94 -3.98
CA ARG A 542 -11.61 -15.87 -4.20
C ARG A 542 -12.69 -15.87 -3.12
N GLY A 543 -13.20 -17.04 -2.75
CA GLY A 543 -14.24 -17.22 -1.74
C GLY A 543 -13.79 -16.92 -0.30
N LEU A 544 -12.54 -17.22 0.08
CA LEU A 544 -11.98 -16.77 1.37
C LEU A 544 -11.66 -15.26 1.36
N ALA A 545 -11.21 -14.74 0.23
CA ALA A 545 -10.77 -13.36 0.09
C ALA A 545 -11.95 -12.37 0.03
N SER A 546 -13.07 -12.73 -0.60
CA SER A 546 -14.31 -11.94 -0.59
C SER A 546 -14.93 -11.83 0.82
N GLN A 547 -14.62 -12.77 1.71
CA GLN A 547 -14.99 -12.77 3.12
C GLN A 547 -13.94 -12.09 4.03
N GLY A 548 -12.85 -11.56 3.47
CA GLY A 548 -11.79 -10.87 4.21
C GLY A 548 -10.88 -11.77 5.04
N PHE A 549 -10.95 -13.11 4.87
CA PHE A 549 -10.09 -14.03 5.63
C PHE A 549 -8.65 -14.10 5.12
N ILE A 550 -8.44 -13.80 3.83
CA ILE A 550 -7.12 -13.71 3.18
C ILE A 550 -6.99 -12.47 2.32
N SER A 551 -5.74 -12.04 2.15
CA SER A 551 -5.30 -10.97 1.26
C SER A 551 -4.15 -11.46 0.36
N GLY A 552 -3.97 -10.78 -0.76
CA GLY A 552 -2.83 -10.97 -1.65
C GLY A 552 -1.61 -10.14 -1.24
N PHE A 553 -0.59 -10.20 -2.07
CA PHE A 553 0.62 -9.40 -1.99
C PHE A 553 0.43 -8.03 -2.67
N ALA A 554 1.33 -7.10 -2.38
CA ALA A 554 1.27 -5.71 -2.88
C ALA A 554 1.46 -5.58 -4.42
N ASP A 555 1.89 -6.65 -5.09
CA ASP A 555 2.01 -6.77 -6.55
C ASP A 555 0.71 -7.26 -7.23
N GLY A 556 -0.36 -7.44 -6.47
CA GLY A 556 -1.64 -7.96 -6.97
C GLY A 556 -1.69 -9.49 -7.12
N THR A 557 -0.69 -10.23 -6.66
CA THR A 557 -0.68 -11.71 -6.71
C THR A 557 -1.18 -12.35 -5.41
N PHE A 558 -1.65 -13.60 -5.45
CA PHE A 558 -1.88 -14.42 -4.25
C PHE A 558 -0.73 -15.40 -3.97
N ARG A 559 0.07 -15.72 -5.00
CA ARG A 559 1.13 -16.73 -5.05
C ARG A 559 0.64 -18.09 -4.57
N PRO A 560 -0.36 -18.70 -5.23
CA PRO A 560 -1.02 -19.91 -4.75
C PRO A 560 -0.08 -21.12 -4.66
N ASP A 561 0.92 -21.21 -5.53
CA ASP A 561 1.90 -22.31 -5.55
C ASP A 561 3.04 -22.16 -4.54
N ALA A 562 3.20 -20.98 -3.92
CA ALA A 562 4.20 -20.81 -2.87
C ALA A 562 3.80 -21.58 -1.60
N GLU A 563 4.78 -22.19 -0.94
CA GLU A 563 4.61 -22.87 0.35
C GLU A 563 4.22 -21.87 1.44
N MET A 564 3.43 -22.30 2.44
CA MET A 564 2.96 -21.44 3.52
C MET A 564 3.64 -21.75 4.86
N THR A 565 4.14 -20.71 5.54
CA THR A 565 4.75 -20.86 6.86
C THR A 565 3.72 -21.08 7.97
N ARG A 566 4.13 -21.72 9.06
CA ARG A 566 3.30 -21.94 10.26
C ARG A 566 2.77 -20.63 10.87
N ALA A 567 3.54 -19.54 10.82
CA ALA A 567 3.07 -18.22 11.25
C ALA A 567 1.98 -17.63 10.35
N GLN A 568 2.12 -17.74 9.02
CA GLN A 568 1.09 -17.33 8.06
C GLN A 568 -0.19 -18.15 8.24
N TYR A 569 -0.06 -19.46 8.44
CA TYR A 569 -1.18 -20.35 8.72
C TYR A 569 -1.89 -20.01 10.04
N ALA A 570 -1.16 -19.65 11.10
CA ALA A 570 -1.76 -19.19 12.37
C ALA A 570 -2.63 -17.94 12.20
N VAL A 571 -2.18 -16.97 11.40
CA VAL A 571 -2.95 -15.76 11.06
C VAL A 571 -4.21 -16.12 10.27
N LEU A 572 -4.10 -16.98 9.26
CA LEU A 572 -5.25 -17.49 8.50
C LEU A 572 -6.29 -18.16 9.43
N MET A 573 -5.83 -19.00 10.36
CA MET A 573 -6.70 -19.71 11.31
C MET A 573 -7.44 -18.73 12.24
N VAL A 574 -6.75 -17.70 12.75
CA VAL A 574 -7.37 -16.70 13.63
C VAL A 574 -8.35 -15.81 12.86
N ASN A 575 -8.00 -15.35 11.66
CA ASN A 575 -8.89 -14.51 10.85
C ASN A 575 -10.16 -15.27 10.42
N THR A 576 -10.03 -16.56 10.07
CA THR A 576 -11.15 -17.38 9.58
C THR A 576 -12.07 -17.83 10.70
N PHE A 577 -11.52 -18.36 11.80
CA PHE A 577 -12.29 -19.05 12.85
C PHE A 577 -12.42 -18.26 14.16
N ASN A 578 -11.63 -17.20 14.36
CA ASN A 578 -11.63 -16.33 15.54
C ASN A 578 -11.79 -17.09 16.88
N PRO A 579 -10.97 -18.13 17.14
CA PRO A 579 -11.28 -19.11 18.17
C PRO A 579 -11.24 -18.49 19.57
N THR A 580 -12.09 -19.03 20.46
CA THR A 580 -12.10 -18.73 21.89
C THR A 580 -11.05 -19.55 22.63
N PRO A 581 -10.39 -19.05 23.68
CA PRO A 581 -9.41 -19.81 24.45
C PRO A 581 -9.99 -21.10 25.06
N LYS A 582 -9.43 -22.25 24.67
CA LYS A 582 -9.64 -23.59 25.24
C LYS A 582 -8.44 -24.08 26.06
N ARG A 583 -7.26 -23.48 25.86
CA ARG A 583 -5.99 -23.79 26.55
C ARG A 583 -5.42 -22.51 27.22
N PRO A 584 -4.62 -22.61 28.30
CA PRO A 584 -3.85 -21.47 28.81
C PRO A 584 -2.89 -20.92 27.74
N ALA A 585 -2.48 -19.66 27.88
CA ALA A 585 -1.46 -19.08 27.02
C ALA A 585 -0.09 -19.74 27.30
N VAL A 586 0.69 -19.97 26.24
CA VAL A 586 2.09 -20.37 26.31
C VAL A 586 2.91 -19.35 25.53
N ALA A 587 4.05 -18.95 26.08
CA ALA A 587 5.08 -18.22 25.35
C ALA A 587 6.04 -19.24 24.73
N PHE A 588 6.16 -19.24 23.41
CA PHE A 588 7.10 -20.10 22.70
C PHE A 588 8.48 -19.43 22.65
N VAL A 589 9.53 -20.21 22.87
CA VAL A 589 10.91 -19.70 23.03
C VAL A 589 11.40 -18.93 21.78
N ASP A 590 10.92 -19.34 20.60
CA ASP A 590 11.26 -18.81 19.28
C ASP A 590 10.22 -17.82 18.73
N VAL A 591 9.27 -17.36 19.55
CA VAL A 591 8.27 -16.33 19.17
C VAL A 591 8.34 -15.15 20.14
N PRO A 592 9.24 -14.18 19.90
CA PRO A 592 9.29 -12.92 20.64
C PRO A 592 7.95 -12.19 20.68
N GLU A 593 7.67 -11.41 21.73
CA GLU A 593 6.39 -10.70 21.86
C GLU A 593 6.14 -9.66 20.75
N ASN A 594 7.22 -9.09 20.19
CA ASN A 594 7.18 -8.17 19.06
C ASN A 594 7.18 -8.88 17.69
N PHE A 595 7.17 -10.22 17.64
CA PHE A 595 7.04 -10.95 16.39
C PHE A 595 5.67 -10.68 15.76
N TRP A 596 5.64 -10.38 14.45
CA TRP A 596 4.46 -9.89 13.74
C TRP A 596 3.20 -10.77 13.89
N ALA A 597 3.37 -12.09 14.04
CA ALA A 597 2.28 -13.03 14.26
C ALA A 597 2.11 -13.50 15.72
N ALA A 598 2.83 -12.95 16.70
CA ALA A 598 2.84 -13.44 18.08
C ALA A 598 1.44 -13.54 18.70
N ALA A 599 0.61 -12.52 18.51
CA ALA A 599 -0.78 -12.51 18.99
C ALA A 599 -1.65 -13.59 18.30
N ALA A 600 -1.47 -13.77 16.98
CA ALA A 600 -2.21 -14.78 16.22
C ALA A 600 -1.77 -16.21 16.58
N ILE A 601 -0.47 -16.45 16.72
CA ILE A 601 0.12 -17.72 17.18
C ILE A 601 -0.43 -18.09 18.56
N ARG A 602 -0.38 -17.14 19.51
CA ARG A 602 -0.92 -17.30 20.87
C ARG A 602 -2.41 -17.66 20.84
N ARG A 603 -3.21 -16.94 20.04
CA ARG A 603 -4.66 -17.20 19.91
C ARG A 603 -5.00 -18.50 19.18
N ALA A 604 -4.26 -18.88 18.14
CA ALA A 604 -4.43 -20.16 17.43
C ALA A 604 -4.10 -21.35 18.34
N TYR A 605 -3.05 -21.23 19.16
CA TYR A 605 -2.69 -22.22 20.18
C TYR A 605 -3.77 -22.34 21.26
N GLN A 606 -4.11 -21.23 21.92
CA GLN A 606 -5.15 -21.19 22.94
C GLN A 606 -6.48 -21.71 22.39
N GLY A 607 -6.82 -21.37 21.14
CA GLY A 607 -8.05 -21.76 20.46
C GLY A 607 -8.19 -23.25 20.10
N GLY A 608 -7.12 -24.03 20.22
CA GLY A 608 -7.12 -25.45 19.86
C GLY A 608 -6.69 -25.76 18.43
N LEU A 609 -6.61 -24.75 17.53
CA LEU A 609 -6.33 -24.94 16.10
C LEU A 609 -4.86 -25.30 15.80
N MET A 610 -3.90 -24.88 16.63
CA MET A 610 -2.48 -25.18 16.43
C MET A 610 -1.78 -25.63 17.70
N SER A 611 -0.59 -26.23 17.55
CA SER A 611 0.29 -26.66 18.63
C SER A 611 1.75 -26.36 18.28
N GLY A 612 2.56 -26.09 19.31
CA GLY A 612 4.02 -26.05 19.20
C GLY A 612 4.63 -27.45 19.17
N ALA A 613 5.96 -27.50 19.06
CA ALA A 613 6.76 -28.71 19.20
C ALA A 613 7.00 -29.06 20.69
N ALA A 614 7.45 -30.29 20.94
CA ALA A 614 7.65 -30.82 22.29
C ALA A 614 8.82 -30.15 23.05
N ASP A 615 9.68 -29.43 22.35
CA ASP A 615 10.82 -28.66 22.88
C ASP A 615 10.43 -27.23 23.36
N GLY A 616 9.15 -26.86 23.27
CA GLY A 616 8.67 -25.52 23.65
C GLY A 616 8.79 -24.47 22.54
N THR A 617 9.14 -24.85 21.31
CA THR A 617 9.15 -23.97 20.13
C THR A 617 7.83 -23.99 19.37
N PHE A 618 7.55 -22.96 18.58
CA PHE A 618 6.44 -22.92 17.61
C PHE A 618 6.89 -23.17 16.17
N GLN A 619 8.15 -22.88 15.85
CA GLN A 619 8.77 -22.98 14.52
C GLN A 619 8.04 -22.10 13.48
N PRO A 620 7.92 -20.77 13.71
CA PRO A 620 7.05 -19.88 12.93
C PRO A 620 7.39 -19.78 11.45
N ASN A 621 8.67 -19.96 11.10
CA ASN A 621 9.18 -19.85 9.73
C ASN A 621 9.21 -21.20 8.97
N GLN A 622 8.95 -22.32 9.64
CA GLN A 622 8.84 -23.63 8.98
C GLN A 622 7.54 -23.72 8.19
N ASN A 623 7.57 -24.36 7.02
CA ASN A 623 6.38 -24.56 6.19
C ASN A 623 5.45 -25.63 6.77
N VAL A 624 4.15 -25.39 6.70
CA VAL A 624 3.13 -26.33 7.20
C VAL A 624 2.94 -27.47 6.20
N SER A 625 2.96 -28.73 6.67
CA SER A 625 2.70 -29.88 5.81
C SER A 625 1.21 -30.17 5.63
N ARG A 626 0.83 -30.87 4.56
CA ARG A 626 -0.57 -31.22 4.28
C ARG A 626 -1.23 -31.96 5.45
N ILE A 627 -0.51 -32.88 6.09
CA ILE A 627 -1.01 -33.61 7.26
C ILE A 627 -1.19 -32.70 8.49
N GLN A 628 -0.34 -31.69 8.68
CA GLN A 628 -0.48 -30.72 9.78
C GLN A 628 -1.72 -29.83 9.60
N VAL A 629 -2.06 -29.44 8.36
CA VAL A 629 -3.29 -28.69 8.07
C VAL A 629 -4.53 -29.52 8.37
N LEU A 630 -4.58 -30.78 7.92
CA LEU A 630 -5.72 -31.67 8.19
C LEU A 630 -5.86 -31.98 9.69
N LEU A 631 -4.77 -32.24 10.40
CA LEU A 631 -4.78 -32.44 11.85
C LEU A 631 -5.23 -31.18 12.61
N SER A 632 -4.80 -30.00 12.15
CA SER A 632 -5.19 -28.69 12.69
C SER A 632 -6.69 -28.43 12.54
N LEU A 633 -7.23 -28.62 11.33
CA LEU A 633 -8.65 -28.42 11.05
C LEU A 633 -9.52 -29.46 11.78
N ALA A 634 -9.17 -30.75 11.69
CA ALA A 634 -9.97 -31.81 12.33
C ALA A 634 -10.05 -31.65 13.86
N ASN A 635 -8.92 -31.43 14.52
CA ASN A 635 -8.87 -31.32 15.98
C ASN A 635 -9.42 -29.97 16.47
N GLY A 636 -9.08 -28.87 15.80
CA GLY A 636 -9.46 -27.53 16.24
C GLY A 636 -10.96 -27.24 16.06
N LEU A 637 -11.56 -27.77 14.98
CA LEU A 637 -13.00 -27.72 14.73
C LEU A 637 -13.77 -28.86 15.40
N GLN A 638 -13.09 -29.80 16.06
CA GLN A 638 -13.68 -30.94 16.77
C GLN A 638 -14.60 -31.77 15.85
N LEU A 639 -14.12 -32.09 14.65
CA LEU A 639 -14.87 -32.87 13.68
C LEU A 639 -15.22 -34.27 14.24
N PRO A 640 -16.38 -34.84 13.87
CA PRO A 640 -16.74 -36.21 14.25
C PRO A 640 -15.68 -37.23 13.81
N ALA A 641 -15.49 -38.30 14.58
CA ALA A 641 -14.59 -39.38 14.21
C ALA A 641 -15.01 -39.98 12.84
N GLY A 642 -14.09 -39.99 11.87
CA GLY A 642 -14.35 -40.57 10.55
C GLY A 642 -14.00 -42.05 10.49
N ASP A 643 -14.73 -42.80 9.66
CA ASP A 643 -14.40 -44.19 9.40
C ASP A 643 -13.04 -44.29 8.67
N GLN A 644 -12.10 -45.04 9.26
CA GLN A 644 -10.78 -45.26 8.68
C GLN A 644 -10.81 -46.08 7.39
N THR A 645 -11.91 -46.75 7.03
CA THR A 645 -12.03 -47.37 5.70
C THR A 645 -11.94 -46.35 4.55
N LEU A 646 -12.32 -45.09 4.80
CA LEU A 646 -12.19 -43.98 3.84
C LEU A 646 -10.74 -43.65 3.47
N LEU A 647 -9.75 -44.11 4.26
CA LEU A 647 -8.33 -43.90 3.93
C LEU A 647 -7.90 -44.69 2.68
N ARG A 648 -8.65 -45.74 2.31
CA ARG A 648 -8.46 -46.50 1.06
C ARG A 648 -8.75 -45.70 -0.21
N LEU A 649 -9.31 -44.49 -0.08
CA LEU A 649 -9.42 -43.53 -1.19
C LEU A 649 -8.05 -42.93 -1.59
N TYR A 650 -7.00 -43.16 -0.78
CA TYR A 650 -5.65 -42.65 -1.03
C TYR A 650 -4.68 -43.78 -1.41
N GLU A 651 -4.06 -43.69 -2.58
CA GLU A 651 -2.99 -44.60 -3.03
C GLU A 651 -1.77 -44.58 -2.09
N ASP A 652 -1.54 -43.43 -1.45
CA ASP A 652 -0.48 -43.22 -0.45
C ASP A 652 -0.96 -43.31 1.00
N GLU A 653 -2.03 -44.07 1.26
CA GLU A 653 -2.56 -44.38 2.61
C GLU A 653 -1.46 -44.82 3.60
N ALA A 654 -0.48 -45.59 3.13
CA ALA A 654 0.64 -46.09 3.94
C ALA A 654 1.59 -44.98 4.41
N ALA A 655 1.60 -43.81 3.75
CA ALA A 655 2.40 -42.65 4.15
C ALA A 655 1.72 -41.79 5.23
N ILE A 656 0.45 -42.08 5.57
CA ILE A 656 -0.32 -41.34 6.58
C ILE A 656 0.11 -41.79 7.99
N PRO A 657 0.72 -40.91 8.81
CA PRO A 657 1.17 -41.28 10.15
C PRO A 657 0.00 -41.77 11.02
N THR A 658 0.20 -42.84 11.79
CA THR A 658 -0.85 -43.49 12.61
C THR A 658 -1.65 -42.50 13.47
N VAL A 659 -0.96 -41.53 14.08
CA VAL A 659 -1.55 -40.47 14.92
C VAL A 659 -2.49 -39.51 14.17
N ALA A 660 -2.40 -39.45 12.85
CA ALA A 660 -3.20 -38.56 12.01
C ALA A 660 -4.27 -39.29 11.18
N ARG A 661 -4.27 -40.64 11.15
CA ARG A 661 -5.23 -41.46 10.37
C ARG A 661 -6.68 -41.12 10.68
N GLY A 662 -7.05 -40.99 11.96
CA GLY A 662 -8.40 -40.59 12.37
C GLY A 662 -8.78 -39.16 11.93
N ALA A 663 -7.84 -38.22 11.97
CA ALA A 663 -8.05 -36.84 11.52
C ALA A 663 -8.24 -36.75 10.00
N VAL A 664 -7.45 -37.50 9.21
CA VAL A 664 -7.63 -37.58 7.75
C VAL A 664 -8.94 -38.25 7.39
N ALA A 665 -9.29 -39.37 8.03
CA ALA A 665 -10.57 -40.05 7.82
C ALA A 665 -11.76 -39.11 8.12
N SER A 666 -11.69 -38.37 9.23
CA SER A 666 -12.68 -37.35 9.61
C SER A 666 -12.79 -36.22 8.58
N ALA A 667 -11.66 -35.62 8.17
CA ALA A 667 -11.65 -34.58 7.16
C ALA A 667 -12.18 -35.08 5.80
N THR A 668 -11.93 -36.35 5.46
CA THR A 668 -12.41 -37.00 4.22
C THR A 668 -13.92 -37.20 4.27
N ALA A 669 -14.45 -37.74 5.37
CA ALA A 669 -15.89 -37.91 5.59
C ALA A 669 -16.65 -36.58 5.47
N ASN A 670 -16.05 -35.50 5.98
CA ASN A 670 -16.63 -34.16 5.98
C ASN A 670 -16.26 -33.31 4.75
N ARG A 671 -15.72 -33.92 3.67
CA ARG A 671 -15.41 -33.28 2.38
C ARG A 671 -14.38 -32.12 2.45
N ILE A 672 -13.56 -32.09 3.50
CA ILE A 672 -12.54 -31.04 3.74
C ILE A 672 -11.26 -31.28 2.93
N VAL A 673 -10.95 -32.53 2.59
CA VAL A 673 -9.75 -32.86 1.81
C VAL A 673 -9.93 -32.45 0.35
N VAL A 674 -8.96 -31.67 -0.15
CA VAL A 674 -8.87 -31.25 -1.55
C VAL A 674 -7.50 -31.67 -2.09
N ASN A 675 -7.49 -32.48 -3.16
CA ASN A 675 -6.30 -33.09 -3.74
C ASN A 675 -6.17 -32.72 -5.23
N PHE A 676 -5.11 -32.00 -5.57
CA PHE A 676 -4.77 -31.59 -6.93
C PHE A 676 -3.34 -32.02 -7.29
N PRO A 677 -3.05 -32.41 -8.54
CA PRO A 677 -4.01 -32.72 -9.61
C PRO A 677 -4.62 -34.14 -9.48
N ARG A 678 -4.03 -35.02 -8.67
CA ARG A 678 -4.46 -36.41 -8.50
C ARG A 678 -5.29 -36.58 -7.22
N ILE A 679 -6.60 -36.79 -7.39
CA ILE A 679 -7.56 -36.96 -6.28
C ILE A 679 -7.14 -38.09 -5.31
N PRO A 680 -6.64 -39.27 -5.76
CA PRO A 680 -6.23 -40.36 -4.87
C PRO A 680 -4.86 -40.16 -4.18
N GLN A 681 -4.21 -38.99 -4.27
CA GLN A 681 -2.86 -38.80 -3.71
C GLN A 681 -2.82 -37.67 -2.68
N LEU A 682 -2.67 -38.03 -1.39
CA LEU A 682 -2.70 -37.08 -0.28
C LEU A 682 -1.38 -36.32 -0.08
N ASN A 683 -0.24 -36.93 -0.38
CA ASN A 683 1.11 -36.42 -0.13
C ASN A 683 1.30 -35.88 1.31
N PRO A 684 1.00 -36.66 2.36
CA PRO A 684 0.79 -36.14 3.72
C PRO A 684 1.98 -35.36 4.29
N ASN A 685 3.21 -35.80 4.02
CA ASN A 685 4.43 -35.23 4.59
C ASN A 685 5.00 -34.05 3.78
N ARG A 686 4.44 -33.74 2.61
CA ARG A 686 4.89 -32.60 1.79
C ARG A 686 4.41 -31.28 2.40
N ALA A 687 5.20 -30.22 2.24
CA ALA A 687 4.73 -28.85 2.45
C ALA A 687 3.47 -28.58 1.61
N ALA A 688 2.53 -27.83 2.20
CA ALA A 688 1.29 -27.42 1.55
C ALA A 688 1.45 -26.04 0.92
N THR A 689 0.96 -25.89 -0.31
CA THR A 689 0.96 -24.58 -0.99
C THR A 689 -0.17 -23.70 -0.46
N ARG A 690 -0.06 -22.38 -0.66
CA ARG A 690 -1.09 -21.41 -0.24
C ARG A 690 -2.46 -21.72 -0.87
N GLY A 691 -2.51 -22.17 -2.12
CA GLY A 691 -3.75 -22.58 -2.79
C GLY A 691 -4.36 -23.85 -2.22
N GLU A 692 -3.54 -24.84 -1.88
CA GLU A 692 -4.02 -26.07 -1.24
C GLU A 692 -4.60 -25.82 0.15
N VAL A 693 -3.93 -25.01 0.96
CA VAL A 693 -4.43 -24.66 2.29
C VAL A 693 -5.68 -23.78 2.19
N ALA A 694 -5.72 -22.79 1.30
CA ALA A 694 -6.93 -21.99 1.04
C ALA A 694 -8.12 -22.89 0.66
N SER A 695 -7.90 -23.93 -0.14
CA SER A 695 -8.94 -24.89 -0.53
C SER A 695 -9.49 -25.68 0.67
N MET A 696 -8.62 -26.28 1.48
CA MET A 696 -9.04 -27.06 2.66
C MET A 696 -9.67 -26.17 3.74
N VAL A 697 -9.16 -24.95 3.94
CA VAL A 697 -9.74 -23.97 4.86
C VAL A 697 -11.11 -23.49 4.35
N TYR A 698 -11.28 -23.24 3.06
CA TYR A 698 -12.60 -22.91 2.50
C TYR A 698 -13.60 -24.04 2.72
N GLN A 699 -13.24 -25.30 2.44
CA GLN A 699 -14.13 -26.45 2.72
C GLN A 699 -14.48 -26.56 4.21
N ALA A 700 -13.54 -26.24 5.11
CA ALA A 700 -13.84 -26.18 6.54
C ALA A 700 -14.84 -25.07 6.91
N VAL A 701 -14.83 -23.93 6.22
CA VAL A 701 -15.85 -22.86 6.40
C VAL A 701 -17.20 -23.28 5.79
N VAL A 702 -17.21 -24.03 4.68
CA VAL A 702 -18.42 -24.66 4.11
C VAL A 702 -19.02 -25.68 5.08
N TYR A 703 -18.21 -26.54 5.68
CA TYR A 703 -18.63 -27.51 6.70
C TYR A 703 -19.32 -26.83 7.91
N LEU A 704 -18.82 -25.67 8.34
CA LEU A 704 -19.44 -24.86 9.39
C LEU A 704 -20.71 -24.10 8.95
N GLY A 705 -21.18 -24.28 7.71
CA GLY A 705 -22.33 -23.55 7.16
C GLY A 705 -22.08 -22.05 6.96
N ARG A 706 -20.82 -21.60 6.97
CA ARG A 706 -20.43 -20.18 6.89
C ARG A 706 -20.07 -19.71 5.48
N SER A 707 -19.88 -20.63 4.54
CA SER A 707 -19.60 -20.38 3.11
C SER A 707 -20.54 -21.21 2.22
N PRO A 708 -20.91 -20.73 1.02
CA PRO A 708 -21.56 -21.56 0.01
C PRO A 708 -20.60 -22.65 -0.50
N ALA A 709 -21.12 -23.84 -0.77
CA ALA A 709 -20.32 -24.92 -1.36
C ALA A 709 -19.82 -24.54 -2.77
N ILE A 710 -18.54 -24.79 -3.02
CA ILE A 710 -17.94 -24.66 -4.36
C ILE A 710 -17.94 -26.03 -5.02
N ASN A 711 -18.44 -26.10 -6.26
CA ASN A 711 -18.35 -27.30 -7.07
C ASN A 711 -16.96 -27.40 -7.70
N SER A 712 -16.15 -28.36 -7.25
CA SER A 712 -14.79 -28.57 -7.74
C SER A 712 -14.50 -30.07 -7.85
N PRO A 713 -13.91 -30.55 -8.96
CA PRO A 713 -13.58 -31.97 -9.14
C PRO A 713 -12.48 -32.45 -8.18
N TYR A 714 -11.76 -31.54 -7.52
CA TYR A 714 -10.62 -31.85 -6.65
C TYR A 714 -11.01 -32.13 -5.19
N ILE A 715 -12.30 -31.98 -4.83
CA ILE A 715 -12.82 -32.31 -3.50
C ILE A 715 -12.99 -33.83 -3.38
N VAL A 716 -12.38 -34.45 -2.36
CA VAL A 716 -12.48 -35.89 -2.15
C VAL A 716 -13.89 -36.27 -1.67
N ASN A 717 -14.56 -37.14 -2.43
CA ASN A 717 -15.93 -37.59 -2.15
C ASN A 717 -15.90 -38.92 -1.38
N PRO A 718 -16.55 -39.05 -0.20
CA PRO A 718 -16.56 -40.31 0.57
C PRO A 718 -17.50 -41.40 0.00
N VAL A 719 -18.29 -41.10 -1.04
CA VAL A 719 -19.28 -42.04 -1.60
C VAL A 719 -18.73 -42.74 -2.85
N GLN A 720 -18.04 -43.86 -2.64
CA GLN A 720 -18.17 -45.05 -3.50
C GLN A 720 -17.57 -46.29 -2.83
N PRO A 721 -18.42 -47.27 -2.47
CA PRO A 721 -18.05 -48.66 -2.72
C PRO A 721 -19.22 -49.56 -3.17
N GLY A 722 -19.10 -50.16 -4.36
CA GLY A 722 -19.80 -51.41 -4.72
C GLY A 722 -21.02 -51.31 -5.66
N GLY A 723 -20.83 -51.72 -6.93
CA GLY A 723 -21.90 -51.99 -7.90
C GLY A 723 -21.32 -52.58 -9.19
N SER A 724 -21.73 -53.79 -9.58
CA SER A 724 -21.04 -54.60 -10.60
C SER A 724 -21.61 -54.48 -12.02
N ALA A 725 -20.71 -54.49 -13.01
CA ALA A 725 -20.85 -54.92 -14.41
C ALA A 725 -22.16 -54.68 -15.20
N ALA A 726 -22.07 -53.82 -16.22
CA ALA A 726 -22.79 -53.96 -17.49
C ALA A 726 -21.90 -53.48 -18.66
N ARG A 727 -22.09 -54.05 -19.86
CA ARG A 727 -21.22 -53.84 -21.04
C ARG A 727 -21.53 -52.54 -21.81
N SER A 728 -20.48 -52.05 -22.50
CA SER A 728 -20.38 -51.30 -23.76
C SER A 728 -21.64 -51.17 -24.66
N PRO A 729 -21.78 -50.10 -25.51
CA PRO A 729 -20.68 -49.50 -26.27
C PRO A 729 -20.64 -47.95 -26.43
N SER A 730 -19.53 -47.49 -27.02
CA SER A 730 -19.21 -46.10 -27.39
C SER A 730 -20.14 -45.50 -28.46
N PRO A 731 -20.11 -44.17 -28.65
CA PRO A 731 -19.37 -43.66 -29.81
C PRO A 731 -18.35 -42.55 -29.51
N SER A 732 -17.50 -42.31 -30.51
CA SER A 732 -16.23 -41.56 -30.55
C SER A 732 -16.21 -40.09 -30.06
N PRO A 733 -15.04 -39.63 -29.58
CA PRO A 733 -14.51 -38.30 -29.87
C PRO A 733 -13.35 -38.36 -30.90
N SER A 734 -13.13 -37.26 -31.61
CA SER A 734 -11.98 -37.01 -32.52
C SER A 734 -11.49 -35.57 -32.27
N PRO A 735 -10.26 -35.17 -32.66
CA PRO A 735 -9.17 -35.09 -31.67
C PRO A 735 -8.57 -33.68 -31.52
N PRO A 736 -7.80 -33.42 -30.45
CA PRO A 736 -6.90 -32.26 -30.40
C PRO A 736 -5.61 -32.48 -31.23
N PRO A 737 -5.03 -31.43 -31.82
CA PRO A 737 -3.77 -31.48 -32.59
C PRO A 737 -2.52 -31.63 -31.69
N PRO A 738 -1.33 -31.93 -32.26
CA PRO A 738 -0.37 -32.84 -31.64
C PRO A 738 0.79 -32.20 -30.84
N ALA A 739 1.39 -33.02 -29.98
CA ALA A 739 2.75 -32.83 -29.46
C ALA A 739 3.78 -33.60 -30.32
N PRO A 740 5.01 -33.08 -30.52
CA PRO A 740 6.08 -33.81 -31.21
C PRO A 740 6.81 -34.81 -30.28
N SER A 741 7.28 -35.90 -30.88
CA SER A 741 7.71 -37.16 -30.23
C SER A 741 9.18 -37.22 -29.74
N PRO A 742 9.54 -38.19 -28.89
CA PRO A 742 10.92 -38.47 -28.46
C PRO A 742 11.56 -39.71 -29.14
N THR A 743 12.91 -39.80 -29.20
CA THR A 743 13.79 -41.02 -29.18
C THR A 743 15.25 -40.65 -29.54
N PRO A 744 16.28 -41.50 -29.35
CA PRO A 744 16.54 -42.47 -28.27
C PRO A 744 17.98 -42.39 -27.67
N SER A 745 18.25 -43.11 -26.56
CA SER A 745 19.62 -43.33 -26.01
C SER A 745 20.38 -44.47 -26.74
N PRO A 746 21.67 -44.70 -26.42
CA PRO A 746 21.96 -45.92 -25.62
C PRO A 746 23.03 -45.79 -24.50
N LEU A 747 22.97 -46.78 -23.60
CA LEU A 747 23.84 -47.14 -22.45
C LEU A 747 25.10 -47.96 -22.90
N PRO A 748 26.03 -48.46 -22.03
CA PRO A 748 26.02 -48.70 -20.56
C PRO A 748 27.35 -48.26 -19.84
N ARG A 749 27.87 -48.74 -18.67
CA ARG A 749 27.54 -49.79 -17.66
C ARG A 749 28.29 -49.52 -16.31
N SER A 750 27.72 -49.93 -15.16
CA SER A 750 28.31 -50.46 -13.87
C SER A 750 29.69 -49.99 -13.33
N VAL A 751 29.97 -49.87 -12.02
CA VAL A 751 29.88 -50.88 -10.91
C VAL A 751 29.85 -50.19 -9.51
N ALA A 752 29.27 -50.84 -8.49
CA ALA A 752 29.18 -50.43 -7.05
C ALA A 752 30.22 -51.22 -6.17
N PRO A 753 30.25 -51.27 -4.80
CA PRO A 753 29.36 -50.71 -3.77
C PRO A 753 30.07 -50.09 -2.51
N SER A 754 29.27 -49.73 -1.50
CA SER A 754 29.67 -49.31 -0.13
C SER A 754 30.11 -50.48 0.78
N PRO A 755 30.55 -50.25 2.04
CA PRO A 755 29.60 -50.13 3.17
C PRO A 755 29.97 -49.11 4.29
N ALA A 756 29.05 -48.93 5.26
CA ALA A 756 29.18 -48.17 6.52
C ALA A 756 29.67 -49.09 7.69
N PRO A 757 29.76 -48.73 9.01
CA PRO A 757 28.80 -47.96 9.84
C PRO A 757 29.37 -46.99 10.93
N SER A 758 28.46 -46.41 11.74
CA SER A 758 28.66 -45.55 12.95
C SER A 758 28.83 -46.38 14.26
N PRO A 759 28.63 -45.93 15.55
CA PRO A 759 28.43 -44.58 16.16
C PRO A 759 29.05 -44.30 17.60
N THR A 760 29.00 -43.03 18.09
CA THR A 760 28.93 -42.56 19.53
C THR A 760 30.08 -42.91 20.55
N PRO A 761 30.13 -42.38 21.82
CA PRO A 761 29.33 -41.35 22.54
C PRO A 761 30.11 -40.22 23.31
N THR A 762 29.36 -39.33 23.98
CA THR A 762 29.73 -38.24 24.94
C THR A 762 30.25 -38.74 26.32
N PRO A 763 30.87 -37.93 27.25
CA PRO A 763 30.17 -36.86 28.02
C PRO A 763 30.97 -35.59 28.47
N THR A 764 30.24 -34.63 29.08
CA THR A 764 30.58 -33.37 29.82
C THR A 764 31.40 -33.55 31.14
N PRO A 765 31.82 -32.53 31.97
CA PRO A 765 31.36 -31.11 32.10
C PRO A 765 32.37 -29.96 32.50
N ARG A 766 31.98 -28.70 32.20
CA ARG A 766 31.94 -27.44 33.03
C ARG A 766 33.15 -26.97 33.92
N ALA A 767 33.67 -25.75 33.66
CA ALA A 767 34.24 -24.82 34.66
C ALA A 767 34.22 -23.33 34.21
N VAL A 768 34.45 -22.38 35.14
CA VAL A 768 34.12 -20.93 35.08
C VAL A 768 35.30 -20.01 34.64
N ALA A 769 35.00 -18.80 34.16
CA ALA A 769 35.93 -17.76 33.66
C ALA A 769 36.74 -16.99 34.74
N PRO A 770 37.76 -16.18 34.34
CA PRO A 770 37.63 -14.72 34.48
C PRO A 770 38.26 -13.85 33.33
N THR A 771 38.18 -12.52 33.48
CA THR A 771 38.43 -11.41 32.52
C THR A 771 39.92 -10.97 32.35
N PRO A 772 40.27 -10.10 31.36
CA PRO A 772 41.64 -9.93 30.82
C PRO A 772 42.41 -8.63 31.18
N THR A 773 43.72 -8.57 30.86
CA THR A 773 44.55 -7.33 30.68
C THR A 773 45.83 -7.66 29.84
N PRO A 774 46.70 -6.72 29.36
CA PRO A 774 46.72 -6.29 27.95
C PRO A 774 48.12 -6.31 27.22
N THR A 775 48.21 -5.60 26.07
CA THR A 775 49.42 -5.18 25.26
C THR A 775 50.05 -6.21 24.28
N PRO A 776 50.88 -5.80 23.27
CA PRO A 776 51.19 -4.46 22.69
C PRO A 776 51.09 -4.37 21.12
N ILE A 777 51.44 -3.20 20.55
CA ILE A 777 51.47 -2.87 19.11
C ILE A 777 52.85 -3.20 18.46
N PRO A 778 52.92 -3.71 17.20
CA PRO A 778 54.14 -3.75 16.38
C PRO A 778 54.23 -2.68 15.25
N ALA A 779 55.44 -2.50 14.70
CA ALA A 779 55.88 -1.39 13.84
C ALA A 779 55.76 -1.66 12.30
N PRO A 780 56.13 -0.70 11.39
CA PRO A 780 55.65 -0.67 9.99
C PRO A 780 56.48 -1.47 8.96
N LEU A 781 55.86 -1.75 7.80
CA LEU A 781 56.42 -2.53 6.67
C LEU A 781 56.84 -1.66 5.46
N PRO A 782 57.72 -2.16 4.56
CA PRO A 782 58.45 -1.35 3.57
C PRO A 782 57.76 -1.14 2.20
N ARG A 783 58.35 -0.26 1.37
CA ARG A 783 57.83 0.22 0.06
C ARG A 783 57.84 -0.85 -1.05
N SER A 784 56.89 -0.75 -1.98
CA SER A 784 56.62 -1.71 -3.06
C SER A 784 57.48 -1.55 -4.32
N VAL A 785 57.67 -2.66 -5.04
CA VAL A 785 58.20 -2.73 -6.41
C VAL A 785 57.05 -2.60 -7.42
N ALA A 786 57.28 -1.95 -8.56
CA ALA A 786 56.27 -1.76 -9.61
C ALA A 786 56.18 -2.98 -10.58
N PRO A 787 54.98 -3.37 -11.05
CA PRO A 787 54.81 -4.49 -11.98
C PRO A 787 55.04 -4.10 -13.46
N THR A 788 55.42 -5.09 -14.27
CA THR A 788 55.63 -4.98 -15.72
C THR A 788 54.33 -5.01 -16.53
N PRO A 789 54.31 -4.44 -17.76
CA PRO A 789 53.10 -4.37 -18.57
C PRO A 789 52.70 -5.72 -19.20
N SER A 790 51.43 -6.08 -19.05
CA SER A 790 50.81 -7.24 -19.74
C SER A 790 50.55 -6.95 -21.23
N PRO A 791 50.49 -7.97 -22.11
CA PRO A 791 50.35 -7.77 -23.55
C PRO A 791 49.01 -7.13 -23.94
N THR A 792 49.08 -6.21 -24.91
CA THR A 792 47.93 -5.50 -25.49
C THR A 792 47.01 -6.47 -26.25
N PRO A 793 45.66 -6.37 -26.12
CA PRO A 793 44.74 -7.14 -26.96
C PRO A 793 44.93 -6.81 -28.45
N PRO A 794 44.67 -7.76 -29.37
CA PRO A 794 44.82 -7.53 -30.80
C PRO A 794 43.83 -6.46 -31.30
N PRO A 795 44.23 -5.61 -32.27
CA PRO A 795 43.36 -4.57 -32.80
C PRO A 795 42.15 -5.17 -33.53
N LEU A 796 40.96 -4.61 -33.27
CA LEU A 796 39.72 -5.03 -33.91
C LEU A 796 39.77 -4.80 -35.44
N PRO A 797 39.15 -5.68 -36.25
CA PRO A 797 39.07 -5.48 -37.69
C PRO A 797 38.30 -4.20 -38.04
N ARG A 798 38.68 -3.51 -39.13
CA ARG A 798 38.27 -2.14 -39.50
C ARG A 798 36.78 -1.96 -39.92
N SER A 799 35.87 -2.82 -39.46
CA SER A 799 34.44 -2.81 -39.85
C SER A 799 33.47 -3.12 -38.69
N VAL A 800 33.88 -2.93 -37.43
CA VAL A 800 33.03 -3.20 -36.25
C VAL A 800 32.15 -1.99 -35.93
N ASN A 801 30.95 -1.91 -36.54
CA ASN A 801 29.96 -0.86 -36.23
C ASN A 801 29.12 -1.22 -35.00
N GLN A 802 29.76 -1.43 -33.85
CA GLN A 802 29.09 -1.74 -32.58
C GLN A 802 29.06 -0.52 -31.66
N LEU A 803 27.91 -0.30 -31.02
CA LEU A 803 27.70 0.70 -29.98
C LEU A 803 27.66 0.06 -28.60
N VAL A 804 28.57 0.46 -27.72
CA VAL A 804 28.52 0.13 -26.29
C VAL A 804 27.89 1.30 -25.53
N MET A 805 26.79 1.05 -24.82
CA MET A 805 26.20 2.02 -23.90
C MET A 805 26.87 1.89 -22.53
N ILE A 806 27.47 2.97 -22.06
CA ILE A 806 28.07 3.07 -20.73
C ILE A 806 27.12 3.86 -19.82
N ASP A 807 26.74 3.26 -18.70
CA ASP A 807 25.79 3.85 -17.75
C ASP A 807 26.48 4.15 -16.42
N PRO A 808 26.89 5.40 -16.14
CA PRO A 808 27.43 5.76 -14.83
C PRO A 808 26.27 5.83 -13.84
N GLY A 809 26.26 4.95 -12.84
CA GLY A 809 25.24 4.88 -11.80
C GLY A 809 24.99 6.23 -11.11
N HIS A 810 23.77 6.44 -10.60
CA HIS A 810 23.37 7.65 -9.87
C HIS A 810 23.58 8.95 -10.69
N GLY A 811 23.63 10.14 -10.06
CA GLY A 811 23.83 11.42 -10.73
C GLY A 811 22.89 12.53 -10.23
N GLY A 812 23.31 13.79 -10.34
CA GLY A 812 22.52 14.96 -9.96
C GLY A 812 22.24 15.00 -8.45
N SER A 813 20.96 15.01 -8.10
CA SER A 813 20.49 14.94 -6.71
C SER A 813 20.70 13.57 -6.05
N ASP A 814 20.92 12.50 -6.83
CA ASP A 814 21.26 11.19 -6.30
C ASP A 814 22.79 11.00 -6.21
N PRO A 815 23.40 11.01 -5.00
CA PRO A 815 24.83 10.80 -4.84
C PRO A 815 25.27 9.33 -4.99
N GLY A 816 24.33 8.39 -5.06
CA GLY A 816 24.59 6.99 -4.76
C GLY A 816 24.98 6.79 -3.30
N ALA A 817 25.77 5.75 -3.03
CA ALA A 817 26.37 5.56 -1.73
C ALA A 817 27.35 6.70 -1.39
N ILE A 818 27.33 7.13 -0.12
CA ILE A 818 28.32 8.04 0.45
C ILE A 818 29.21 7.19 1.39
N GLY A 819 30.46 7.10 1.00
CA GLY A 819 31.49 6.27 1.61
C GLY A 819 32.32 6.97 2.69
N ILE A 820 33.46 6.34 2.99
CA ILE A 820 34.47 6.86 3.91
C ILE A 820 34.95 8.24 3.42
N GLU A 821 35.19 9.16 4.37
CA GLU A 821 35.60 10.55 4.11
C GLU A 821 34.65 11.36 3.20
N GLY A 822 33.42 10.88 2.99
CA GLY A 822 32.41 11.53 2.15
C GLY A 822 32.57 11.26 0.65
N LEU A 823 33.39 10.27 0.27
CA LEU A 823 33.53 9.79 -1.11
C LEU A 823 32.17 9.42 -1.68
N ARG A 824 31.75 10.03 -2.80
CA ARG A 824 30.44 9.78 -3.40
C ARG A 824 30.56 8.83 -4.58
N GLU A 825 29.74 7.79 -4.57
CA GLU A 825 29.66 6.83 -5.67
C GLU A 825 29.47 7.53 -7.02
N LYS A 826 28.50 8.45 -7.13
CA LYS A 826 28.18 9.13 -8.40
C LYS A 826 29.37 9.83 -9.08
N ASP A 827 30.35 10.29 -8.30
CA ASP A 827 31.51 11.05 -8.75
C ASP A 827 32.61 10.07 -9.22
N VAL A 828 32.84 9.00 -8.44
CA VAL A 828 33.75 7.88 -8.77
C VAL A 828 33.31 7.19 -10.06
N VAL A 829 32.03 6.81 -10.16
CA VAL A 829 31.53 6.02 -11.29
C VAL A 829 31.42 6.86 -12.57
N LEU A 830 31.13 8.16 -12.47
CA LEU A 830 31.19 9.07 -13.63
C LEU A 830 32.62 9.23 -14.15
N ALA A 831 33.60 9.36 -13.25
CA ALA A 831 35.01 9.47 -13.62
C ALA A 831 35.52 8.20 -14.33
N ILE A 832 35.20 7.02 -13.79
CA ILE A 832 35.54 5.72 -14.42
C ILE A 832 34.81 5.57 -15.76
N ALA A 833 33.50 5.81 -15.82
CA ALA A 833 32.70 5.62 -17.02
C ALA A 833 33.13 6.49 -18.20
N ARG A 834 33.49 7.77 -17.97
CA ARG A 834 34.05 8.65 -19.01
C ARG A 834 35.35 8.10 -19.59
N GLN A 835 36.20 7.51 -18.74
CA GLN A 835 37.46 6.89 -19.18
C GLN A 835 37.21 5.58 -19.92
N VAL A 836 36.28 4.73 -19.48
CA VAL A 836 35.86 3.51 -20.21
C VAL A 836 35.40 3.88 -21.63
N ALA A 837 34.50 4.87 -21.75
CA ALA A 837 34.03 5.34 -23.05
C ALA A 837 35.18 5.85 -23.95
N THR A 838 36.14 6.56 -23.36
CA THR A 838 37.33 7.07 -24.07
C THR A 838 38.21 5.92 -24.60
N VAL A 839 38.56 4.95 -23.75
CA VAL A 839 39.44 3.82 -24.13
C VAL A 839 38.77 2.93 -25.19
N LEU A 840 37.48 2.63 -25.06
CA LEU A 840 36.73 1.86 -26.07
C LEU A 840 36.68 2.58 -27.42
N THR A 841 36.50 3.90 -27.41
CA THR A 841 36.47 4.73 -28.64
C THR A 841 37.83 4.77 -29.33
N GLN A 842 38.92 4.91 -28.56
CA GLN A 842 40.29 4.83 -29.09
C GLN A 842 40.63 3.45 -29.69
N ASN A 843 39.99 2.39 -29.20
CA ASN A 843 40.14 1.02 -29.73
C ASN A 843 39.11 0.66 -30.83
N GLY A 844 38.38 1.65 -31.37
CA GLY A 844 37.56 1.51 -32.57
C GLY A 844 36.10 1.10 -32.36
N LEU A 845 35.60 1.06 -31.12
CA LEU A 845 34.17 0.87 -30.84
C LEU A 845 33.43 2.21 -30.79
N ARG A 846 32.15 2.24 -31.16
CA ARG A 846 31.31 3.40 -30.88
C ARG A 846 30.87 3.33 -29.41
N THR A 847 30.85 4.46 -28.74
CA THR A 847 30.33 4.57 -27.38
C THR A 847 29.27 5.65 -27.27
N ALA A 848 28.34 5.46 -26.35
CA ALA A 848 27.42 6.47 -25.88
C ALA A 848 27.31 6.33 -24.35
N MET A 849 26.91 7.41 -23.68
CA MET A 849 26.69 7.40 -22.23
C MET A 849 25.25 7.76 -21.92
N THR A 850 24.66 7.12 -20.91
CA THR A 850 23.29 7.45 -20.45
C THR A 850 23.20 8.85 -19.85
N ARG A 851 24.25 9.24 -19.11
CA ARG A 851 24.55 10.61 -18.68
C ARG A 851 26.01 10.94 -18.96
N SER A 852 26.31 12.19 -19.27
CA SER A 852 27.68 12.67 -19.49
C SER A 852 28.17 13.61 -18.39
N GLY A 853 27.25 14.18 -17.60
CA GLY A 853 27.53 15.09 -16.49
C GLY A 853 26.98 14.61 -15.14
N ASP A 854 26.96 15.53 -14.19
CA ASP A 854 26.31 15.36 -12.89
C ASP A 854 24.83 15.79 -12.99
N GLU A 855 24.03 14.93 -13.60
CA GLU A 855 22.63 15.17 -13.96
C GLU A 855 21.72 14.07 -13.41
N ASP A 856 20.50 14.44 -12.99
CA ASP A 856 19.50 13.50 -12.49
C ASP A 856 19.03 12.56 -13.60
N LEU A 857 19.19 11.24 -13.40
CA LEU A 857 18.78 10.25 -14.39
C LEU A 857 18.21 8.98 -13.74
N GLU A 858 16.89 8.84 -13.85
CA GLU A 858 16.12 7.71 -13.32
C GLU A 858 16.36 6.39 -14.06
N LEU A 859 15.97 5.28 -13.43
CA LEU A 859 16.22 3.91 -13.93
C LEU A 859 15.59 3.62 -15.30
N ASN A 860 14.39 4.14 -15.59
CA ASN A 860 13.71 3.92 -16.88
C ASN A 860 14.36 4.71 -18.03
N PRO A 861 14.67 6.03 -17.91
CA PRO A 861 15.50 6.76 -18.88
C PRO A 861 16.79 6.05 -19.31
N ARG A 862 17.56 5.47 -18.39
CA ARG A 862 18.82 4.74 -18.71
C ARG A 862 18.60 3.62 -19.73
N VAL A 863 17.56 2.81 -19.51
CA VAL A 863 17.14 1.76 -20.43
C VAL A 863 16.66 2.36 -21.76
N ARG A 864 15.80 3.38 -21.73
CA ARG A 864 15.30 4.01 -22.97
C ARG A 864 16.42 4.57 -23.83
N ILE A 865 17.44 5.18 -23.24
CA ILE A 865 18.61 5.72 -23.97
C ILE A 865 19.39 4.58 -24.64
N ALA A 866 19.59 3.44 -23.95
CA ALA A 866 20.22 2.25 -24.52
C ALA A 866 19.43 1.66 -25.71
N GLU A 867 18.11 1.48 -25.55
CA GLU A 867 17.22 0.95 -26.59
C GLU A 867 17.11 1.89 -27.80
N GLN A 868 16.92 3.20 -27.57
CA GLN A 868 16.79 4.21 -28.64
C GLN A 868 18.08 4.37 -29.44
N ALA A 869 19.24 4.32 -28.77
CA ALA A 869 20.53 4.33 -29.44
C ALA A 869 20.83 3.01 -30.17
N ARG A 870 20.00 1.96 -29.97
CA ARG A 870 20.20 0.58 -30.44
C ARG A 870 21.57 0.05 -30.02
N ALA A 871 21.91 0.22 -28.75
CA ALA A 871 23.16 -0.25 -28.18
C ALA A 871 23.26 -1.78 -28.29
N ASN A 872 24.45 -2.26 -28.61
CA ASN A 872 24.73 -3.69 -28.76
C ASN A 872 25.18 -4.32 -27.44
N LEU A 873 25.71 -3.54 -26.50
CA LEU A 873 25.97 -3.91 -25.09
C LEU A 873 25.54 -2.77 -24.16
N PHE A 874 25.15 -3.12 -22.94
CA PHE A 874 24.89 -2.17 -21.85
C PHE A 874 25.79 -2.47 -20.66
N VAL A 875 26.61 -1.50 -20.23
CA VAL A 875 27.54 -1.64 -19.11
C VAL A 875 27.28 -0.54 -18.10
N SER A 876 26.60 -0.89 -17.02
CA SER A 876 26.38 -0.01 -15.87
C SER A 876 27.55 -0.10 -14.89
N ILE A 877 27.97 1.03 -14.34
CA ILE A 877 29.14 1.15 -13.46
C ILE A 877 28.68 1.78 -12.15
N HIS A 878 28.89 1.05 -11.06
CA HIS A 878 28.46 1.34 -9.70
C HIS A 878 29.62 1.12 -8.70
N ALA A 879 29.46 1.58 -7.46
CA ALA A 879 30.40 1.32 -6.38
C ALA A 879 29.67 1.07 -5.06
N ASN A 880 29.65 -0.21 -4.66
CA ASN A 880 28.79 -0.80 -3.64
C ASN A 880 28.96 -0.20 -2.23
N ALA A 881 28.01 -0.48 -1.34
CA ALA A 881 28.06 -0.12 0.07
C ALA A 881 27.26 -1.09 0.95
N ILE A 882 27.69 -1.26 2.20
CA ILE A 882 26.93 -2.02 3.22
C ILE A 882 26.60 -1.12 4.42
N SER A 883 27.62 -0.80 5.23
CA SER A 883 27.53 0.19 6.31
C SER A 883 28.94 0.68 6.62
N LEU A 884 29.06 1.91 7.12
CA LEU A 884 30.30 2.43 7.69
C LEU A 884 30.72 1.69 8.97
N ASP A 885 29.79 0.98 9.62
CA ASP A 885 30.08 0.08 10.75
C ASP A 885 30.71 -1.26 10.31
N ARG A 886 30.83 -1.51 9.00
CA ARG A 886 31.39 -2.73 8.41
C ARG A 886 32.48 -2.45 7.35
N PRO A 887 33.53 -1.69 7.70
CA PRO A 887 34.56 -1.27 6.75
C PRO A 887 35.47 -2.44 6.30
N GLU A 888 35.37 -3.62 6.93
CA GLU A 888 36.09 -4.83 6.52
C GLU A 888 35.59 -5.42 5.19
N VAL A 889 34.37 -5.06 4.75
CA VAL A 889 33.79 -5.55 3.50
C VAL A 889 34.31 -4.74 2.31
N ASN A 890 35.07 -5.42 1.46
CA ASN A 890 35.77 -4.89 0.30
C ASN A 890 35.76 -5.96 -0.82
N GLY A 891 35.84 -5.54 -2.08
CA GLY A 891 36.02 -6.39 -3.27
C GLY A 891 35.09 -6.10 -4.45
N LEU A 892 35.44 -6.68 -5.59
CA LEU A 892 34.79 -6.54 -6.90
C LEU A 892 33.62 -7.51 -7.08
N GLU A 893 32.44 -7.01 -7.42
CA GLU A 893 31.28 -7.82 -7.85
C GLU A 893 30.83 -7.39 -9.26
N THR A 894 30.45 -8.34 -10.11
CA THR A 894 29.80 -8.02 -11.41
C THR A 894 28.49 -8.77 -11.54
N TYR A 895 27.42 -8.06 -11.89
CA TYR A 895 26.06 -8.58 -11.93
C TYR A 895 25.52 -8.71 -13.35
N HIS A 896 24.73 -9.75 -13.59
CA HIS A 896 23.91 -9.92 -14.80
C HIS A 896 22.49 -10.39 -14.45
N TYR A 897 21.55 -10.25 -15.39
CA TYR A 897 20.19 -10.76 -15.21
C TYR A 897 20.14 -12.31 -15.29
N PRO A 898 19.37 -13.01 -14.44
CA PRO A 898 19.18 -14.46 -14.52
C PRO A 898 18.72 -14.92 -15.92
N GLY A 899 19.29 -16.03 -16.41
CA GLY A 899 18.92 -16.62 -17.70
C GLY A 899 19.58 -15.99 -18.95
N SER A 900 20.30 -14.87 -18.83
CA SER A 900 21.02 -14.28 -19.96
C SER A 900 22.47 -14.79 -20.08
N SER A 901 22.68 -15.81 -20.90
CA SER A 901 24.02 -16.41 -21.14
C SER A 901 25.02 -15.39 -21.71
N ARG A 902 24.61 -14.59 -22.69
CA ARG A 902 25.45 -13.53 -23.29
C ARG A 902 25.93 -12.51 -22.25
N SER A 903 25.06 -12.13 -21.32
CA SER A 903 25.40 -11.20 -20.23
C SER A 903 26.29 -11.84 -19.17
N ALA A 904 26.10 -13.14 -18.87
CA ALA A 904 27.00 -13.88 -17.98
C ALA A 904 28.44 -13.95 -18.54
N THR A 905 28.59 -14.21 -19.84
CA THR A 905 29.91 -14.22 -20.51
C THR A 905 30.55 -12.83 -20.53
N LEU A 906 29.77 -11.76 -20.75
CA LEU A 906 30.27 -10.38 -20.68
C LEU A 906 30.73 -10.02 -19.25
N ALA A 907 29.93 -10.37 -18.24
CA ALA A 907 30.24 -10.14 -16.84
C ALA A 907 31.54 -10.87 -16.44
N GLN A 908 31.71 -12.12 -16.86
CA GLN A 908 32.92 -12.89 -16.59
C GLN A 908 34.16 -12.30 -17.29
N ALA A 909 34.05 -11.85 -18.54
CA ALA A 909 35.15 -11.23 -19.26
C ALA A 909 35.62 -9.92 -18.58
N ILE A 910 34.69 -9.11 -18.08
CA ILE A 910 35.00 -7.89 -17.33
C ILE A 910 35.61 -8.21 -15.96
N GLN A 911 34.98 -9.10 -15.16
CA GLN A 911 35.48 -9.52 -13.86
C GLN A 911 36.94 -10.02 -13.95
N THR A 912 37.21 -10.95 -14.88
CA THR A 912 38.56 -11.52 -15.08
C THR A 912 39.57 -10.47 -15.58
N SER A 913 39.16 -9.53 -16.44
CA SER A 913 40.04 -8.46 -16.90
C SER A 913 40.46 -7.50 -15.78
N ILE A 914 39.53 -7.17 -14.87
CA ILE A 914 39.82 -6.35 -13.69
C ILE A 914 40.77 -7.08 -12.74
N LEU A 915 40.50 -8.33 -12.39
CA LEU A 915 41.34 -9.12 -11.48
C LEU A 915 42.77 -9.36 -12.00
N ASN A 916 42.95 -9.41 -13.33
CA ASN A 916 44.28 -9.51 -13.96
C ASN A 916 45.05 -8.18 -14.01
N THR A 917 44.39 -7.04 -13.75
CA THR A 917 44.97 -5.68 -13.90
C THR A 917 45.07 -4.96 -12.55
N ILE A 918 44.21 -5.30 -11.60
CA ILE A 918 44.04 -4.62 -10.31
C ILE A 918 44.02 -5.64 -9.20
N GLN A 919 44.85 -5.41 -8.17
CA GLN A 919 44.78 -6.12 -6.91
C GLN A 919 43.53 -5.65 -6.14
N ILE A 920 42.42 -6.36 -6.32
CA ILE A 920 41.15 -6.19 -5.60
C ILE A 920 40.64 -7.57 -5.18
N ARG A 921 39.92 -7.66 -4.06
CA ARG A 921 39.36 -8.94 -3.59
C ARG A 921 38.26 -9.40 -4.56
N ASP A 922 38.35 -10.63 -5.05
CA ASP A 922 37.29 -11.20 -5.89
C ASP A 922 36.07 -11.60 -5.05
N ARG A 923 34.89 -11.10 -5.41
CA ARG A 923 33.60 -11.48 -4.82
C ARG A 923 32.66 -12.13 -5.83
N GLY A 924 33.15 -12.37 -7.05
CA GLY A 924 32.52 -13.18 -8.09
C GLY A 924 31.50 -12.47 -8.96
N VAL A 925 31.19 -13.12 -10.08
CA VAL A 925 30.03 -12.79 -10.92
C VAL A 925 28.75 -13.29 -10.26
N ARG A 926 27.70 -12.46 -10.25
CA ARG A 926 26.44 -12.70 -9.53
C ARG A 926 25.22 -12.46 -10.42
N GLN A 927 24.08 -13.00 -9.99
CA GLN A 927 22.79 -12.79 -10.64
C GLN A 927 21.93 -11.83 -9.83
N ALA A 928 21.34 -10.82 -10.48
CA ALA A 928 20.43 -9.88 -9.83
C ALA A 928 19.32 -9.39 -10.77
N ASN A 929 18.15 -9.12 -10.20
CA ASN A 929 16.97 -8.59 -10.90
C ASN A 929 16.98 -7.05 -10.97
N PHE A 930 18.16 -6.43 -11.13
CA PHE A 930 18.28 -4.97 -11.22
C PHE A 930 17.53 -4.42 -12.43
N TYR A 931 16.87 -3.27 -12.27
CA TYR A 931 15.96 -2.72 -13.28
C TYR A 931 16.64 -2.56 -14.65
N VAL A 932 17.85 -1.99 -14.67
CA VAL A 932 18.59 -1.73 -15.91
C VAL A 932 19.14 -3.01 -16.56
N LEU A 933 19.26 -4.12 -15.83
CA LEU A 933 19.68 -5.42 -16.38
C LEU A 933 18.50 -6.25 -16.89
N LYS A 934 17.32 -6.07 -16.29
CA LYS A 934 16.09 -6.80 -16.63
C LYS A 934 15.39 -6.24 -17.87
N ASN A 935 15.39 -4.91 -18.04
CA ASN A 935 14.54 -4.23 -19.01
C ASN A 935 15.26 -3.81 -20.30
N THR A 936 16.56 -4.07 -20.41
CA THR A 936 17.35 -3.94 -21.65
C THR A 936 17.25 -5.19 -22.53
N SER A 937 17.15 -5.00 -23.84
CA SER A 937 17.10 -6.07 -24.84
C SER A 937 18.48 -6.65 -25.20
N MET A 938 19.54 -5.84 -25.07
CA MET A 938 20.92 -6.21 -25.35
C MET A 938 21.61 -6.86 -24.13
N PRO A 939 22.74 -7.58 -24.30
CA PRO A 939 23.52 -8.09 -23.19
C PRO A 939 23.92 -6.97 -22.23
N ALA A 940 23.59 -7.16 -20.94
CA ALA A 940 23.61 -6.11 -19.94
C ALA A 940 24.30 -6.57 -18.66
N VAL A 941 25.22 -5.75 -18.15
CA VAL A 941 25.98 -6.01 -16.91
C VAL A 941 26.05 -4.77 -16.04
N LEU A 942 26.16 -4.97 -14.73
CA LEU A 942 26.41 -3.93 -13.73
C LEU A 942 27.68 -4.29 -12.96
N VAL A 943 28.68 -3.42 -13.01
CA VAL A 943 30.00 -3.62 -12.39
C VAL A 943 30.06 -2.81 -11.10
N GLU A 944 30.15 -3.49 -9.96
CA GLU A 944 30.43 -2.88 -8.66
C GLU A 944 31.94 -2.82 -8.45
N VAL A 945 32.55 -1.66 -8.72
CA VAL A 945 34.02 -1.50 -8.82
C VAL A 945 34.79 -1.59 -7.48
N GLY A 946 34.11 -1.95 -6.40
CA GLY A 946 34.58 -1.92 -5.01
C GLY A 946 33.57 -1.23 -4.10
N PHE A 947 33.79 -1.29 -2.79
CA PHE A 947 32.89 -0.71 -1.79
C PHE A 947 33.33 0.70 -1.36
N VAL A 948 32.50 1.74 -1.56
CA VAL A 948 32.82 3.09 -1.04
C VAL A 948 32.81 3.15 0.50
N THR A 949 32.14 2.19 1.16
CA THR A 949 32.21 2.01 2.63
C THR A 949 33.37 1.11 3.08
N GLY A 950 34.12 0.51 2.16
CA GLY A 950 35.20 -0.44 2.45
C GLY A 950 36.53 0.27 2.74
N GLN A 951 37.26 -0.18 3.78
CA GLN A 951 38.51 0.42 4.24
C GLN A 951 39.65 0.38 3.21
N GLU A 952 39.71 -0.69 2.40
CA GLU A 952 40.71 -0.86 1.34
C GLU A 952 40.22 -0.23 0.02
N ASP A 953 38.95 -0.43 -0.31
CA ASP A 953 38.37 0.01 -1.57
C ASP A 953 38.20 1.53 -1.63
N ALA A 954 37.67 2.19 -0.58
CA ALA A 954 37.41 3.63 -0.60
C ALA A 954 38.68 4.47 -0.80
N VAL A 955 39.79 4.09 -0.14
CA VAL A 955 41.10 4.75 -0.29
C VAL A 955 41.63 4.63 -1.73
N ASN A 956 41.35 3.51 -2.39
CA ASN A 956 41.71 3.30 -3.79
C ASN A 956 40.76 4.03 -4.74
N LEU A 957 39.44 3.93 -4.54
CA LEU A 957 38.42 4.58 -5.36
C LEU A 957 38.47 6.11 -5.31
N ALA A 958 39.02 6.71 -4.26
CA ALA A 958 39.29 8.15 -4.18
C ALA A 958 40.45 8.61 -5.09
N ARG A 959 41.30 7.70 -5.59
CA ARG A 959 42.50 8.03 -6.38
C ARG A 959 42.24 7.96 -7.88
N SER A 960 42.54 9.03 -8.60
CA SER A 960 42.43 9.10 -10.06
C SER A 960 43.27 8.04 -10.78
N ASP A 961 44.47 7.70 -10.30
CA ASP A 961 45.32 6.67 -10.91
C ASP A 961 44.73 5.25 -10.81
N TYR A 962 43.93 5.00 -9.78
CA TYR A 962 43.22 3.74 -9.59
C TYR A 962 41.95 3.70 -10.45
N GLN A 963 41.18 4.79 -10.47
CA GLN A 963 40.02 4.95 -11.36
C GLN A 963 40.40 4.76 -12.84
N SER A 964 41.54 5.30 -13.26
CA SER A 964 42.07 5.12 -14.63
C SER A 964 42.39 3.66 -14.95
N ARG A 965 43.12 2.96 -14.07
CA ARG A 965 43.39 1.52 -14.23
C ARG A 965 42.11 0.68 -14.22
N MET A 966 41.10 1.08 -13.43
CA MET A 966 39.80 0.41 -13.38
C MET A 966 39.06 0.56 -14.72
N ALA A 967 39.08 1.76 -15.28
CA ALA A 967 38.50 2.04 -16.59
C ALA A 967 39.20 1.26 -17.72
N GLU A 968 40.53 1.23 -17.74
CA GLU A 968 41.31 0.43 -18.70
C GLU A 968 40.97 -1.06 -18.60
N ALA A 969 40.83 -1.59 -17.38
CA ALA A 969 40.55 -3.00 -17.16
C ALA A 969 39.11 -3.40 -17.55
N ILE A 970 38.12 -2.56 -17.25
CA ILE A 970 36.73 -2.71 -17.72
C ILE A 970 36.71 -2.67 -19.25
N ALA A 971 37.33 -1.66 -19.87
CA ALA A 971 37.36 -1.50 -21.32
C ALA A 971 38.05 -2.70 -22.02
N ARG A 972 39.16 -3.21 -21.45
CA ARG A 972 39.83 -4.42 -21.94
C ARG A 972 38.92 -5.64 -21.87
N GLY A 973 38.13 -5.82 -20.81
CA GLY A 973 37.18 -6.92 -20.69
C GLY A 973 36.09 -6.89 -21.77
N ILE A 974 35.56 -5.69 -22.06
CA ILE A 974 34.60 -5.46 -23.14
C ILE A 974 35.24 -5.76 -24.52
N LEU A 975 36.47 -5.28 -24.77
CA LEU A 975 37.19 -5.54 -26.03
C LEU A 975 37.48 -7.03 -26.24
N LEU A 976 37.88 -7.75 -25.19
CA LEU A 976 38.07 -9.21 -25.24
C LEU A 976 36.76 -9.94 -25.54
N TYR A 977 35.64 -9.53 -24.93
CA TYR A 977 34.31 -10.07 -25.23
C TYR A 977 33.93 -9.84 -26.70
N VAL A 978 34.09 -8.61 -27.21
CA VAL A 978 33.76 -8.27 -28.61
C VAL A 978 34.64 -9.03 -29.60
N SER A 979 35.94 -9.17 -29.31
CA SER A 979 36.89 -9.92 -30.14
C SER A 979 36.60 -11.42 -30.15
N ALA A 980 36.21 -12.00 -29.00
CA ALA A 980 35.86 -13.42 -28.90
C ALA A 980 34.56 -13.76 -29.66
N ASN A 981 33.68 -12.78 -29.84
CA ASN A 981 32.45 -12.88 -30.64
C ASN A 981 32.65 -12.34 -32.08
N GLY A 982 33.86 -12.47 -32.63
CA GLY A 982 34.14 -12.21 -34.06
C GLY A 982 33.91 -10.78 -34.54
N GLY A 983 33.83 -9.79 -33.64
CA GLY A 983 33.48 -8.42 -33.99
C GLY A 983 32.02 -8.24 -34.43
N ASN A 984 31.13 -9.18 -34.15
CA ASN A 984 29.70 -9.08 -34.46
C ASN A 984 28.83 -9.71 -33.33
N ILE A 985 28.30 -8.88 -32.43
CA ILE A 985 27.67 -9.28 -31.16
C ILE A 985 26.12 -9.29 -31.17
N ASN A 986 25.50 -9.15 -32.36
CA ASN A 986 24.04 -9.13 -32.51
C ASN A 986 23.39 -10.49 -32.19
#